data_AF-A0A3C1F5V2-F1
#
_entry.id   AF-A0A3C1F5V2-F1
#
_cell.length_a   1.000
_cell.length_b   1.000
_cell.length_c   1.000
_cell.angle_alpha   90.00
_cell.angle_beta   90.00
_cell.angle_gamma   90.00
#
_symmetry.space_group_name_H-M   'P 1'
#
loop_
_entity.id
_entity.type
_entity.pdbx_description
1 polymer ?
#
loop_
_entity_poly.entity_id
_entity_poly.type
_entity_poly.pdbx_seq_one_letter_code
_entity_poly.pdbx_strand_id
1 'polypeptide(L)'
;MTSHPLYVAFIWHMHQPYYRDLRTGECTMPWVRLHATKDYLDMVKLLEEFPSVHQTFNFVPSLLDQLQAYLPPSNRTDSFLDLSRKPAADLTDDDKRFLTMWFFLANEDHMVKPHPRYHDLLIKRGTTKPFKPQDCLDLQVWFNLVWIDPWLRRQDPQLAALEAKGERFAEADKQLVLGKQLELIAQILPTYQAAQARGQVELTTSPYYHPIVPLLCEIRSAHAALPHLPLPERPFRHPEDAQWHVGQALKRHEEVFGVRPHGMWPPEGGVSEALIALTLAAGLRWIATDEEILWRTLRTARDPSLLYRPHAVTRHGQTLAAVFRDRELSDLLGFVYSQWDAALAVKDFMSRLHAIHRQVQHLSRPPLLTIALDGENAWEHYPQDGHAFLRALYGTLASDERIQVVTVSEFLNRFPPDRSSSLPELFAGSWIDGNFSTWVGHPEKNTAWAYLSKTREALSASADSAVEHDALTNAWRSLYIAEGSDWMWWYGDTHYSSQQEEFDRLFRTHLANVYRFLGQPPPDELDTPIKPVTSAPSCEPTAIITPHIDGRQTTYYEWLYAGRIDLHKHYGALHRGGQLCHTLYYGFDATHFYFRLDVEASQLTPLNIWSIQFVLADRHRQFSIQHTPEGLTTDVAELRWAFERILEVGIPRAWLMLKPGDLLTLQITMFHGTDPLERYPAQGGFRLPLPREDVEASTWSV
;
A
#
# COMPACT_ATOMS: atom_id res chain seq x y z
N MET A 1 -31.19 -29.34 29.70
CA MET A 1 -30.17 -28.35 29.28
C MET A 1 -30.59 -27.86 27.91
N THR A 2 -30.81 -26.56 27.75
CA THR A 2 -31.11 -25.97 26.44
C THR A 2 -29.84 -26.01 25.60
N SER A 3 -29.85 -26.75 24.49
CA SER A 3 -28.77 -26.70 23.50
C SER A 3 -28.99 -25.49 22.60
N HIS A 4 -27.96 -24.66 22.42
CA HIS A 4 -28.00 -23.50 21.54
C HIS A 4 -27.29 -23.82 20.20
N PRO A 5 -27.76 -23.26 19.07
CA PRO A 5 -26.93 -23.25 17.86
C PRO A 5 -25.69 -22.39 18.10
N LEU A 6 -24.63 -22.63 17.32
CA LEU A 6 -23.48 -21.73 17.25
C LEU A 6 -23.86 -20.55 16.38
N TYR A 7 -23.88 -19.35 16.96
CA TYR A 7 -24.05 -18.14 16.17
C TYR A 7 -22.71 -17.74 15.57
N VAL A 8 -22.71 -17.40 14.28
CA VAL A 8 -21.50 -17.05 13.53
C VAL A 8 -21.71 -15.67 12.92
N ALA A 9 -20.83 -14.72 13.23
CA ALA A 9 -20.83 -13.39 12.65
C ALA A 9 -19.59 -13.18 11.79
N PHE A 10 -19.80 -12.97 10.49
CA PHE A 10 -18.76 -12.49 9.58
C PHE A 10 -18.70 -10.97 9.61
N ILE A 11 -17.49 -10.43 9.69
CA ILE A 11 -17.19 -9.00 9.57
C ILE A 11 -16.14 -8.84 8.47
N TRP A 12 -16.56 -8.27 7.34
CA TRP A 12 -15.67 -7.95 6.22
C TRP A 12 -15.27 -6.48 6.28
N HIS A 13 -13.98 -6.23 6.39
CA HIS A 13 -13.41 -4.88 6.47
C HIS A 13 -12.98 -4.38 5.09
N MET A 14 -13.69 -3.39 4.56
CA MET A 14 -13.43 -2.79 3.24
C MET A 14 -12.65 -1.49 3.42
N HIS A 15 -11.40 -1.50 3.00
CA HIS A 15 -10.49 -0.36 3.15
C HIS A 15 -9.61 -0.16 1.92
N GLN A 16 -9.22 1.09 1.69
CA GLN A 16 -8.12 1.44 0.81
C GLN A 16 -7.45 2.71 1.36
N PRO A 17 -6.11 2.81 1.31
CA PRO A 17 -5.40 4.06 1.57
C PRO A 17 -5.96 5.22 0.73
N TYR A 18 -5.79 6.45 1.21
CA TYR A 18 -6.22 7.62 0.45
C TYR A 18 -5.13 8.06 -0.54
N TYR A 19 -5.30 7.71 -1.82
CA TYR A 19 -4.24 7.84 -2.82
C TYR A 19 -4.14 9.22 -3.50
N ARG A 20 -5.10 10.11 -3.28
CA ARG A 20 -5.22 11.36 -4.04
C ARG A 20 -4.48 12.52 -3.37
N ASP A 21 -3.60 13.18 -4.12
CA ASP A 21 -3.02 14.47 -3.72
C ASP A 21 -4.13 15.54 -3.77
N LEU A 22 -4.47 16.12 -2.61
CA LEU A 22 -5.51 17.14 -2.49
C LEU A 22 -5.18 18.45 -3.22
N ARG A 23 -3.90 18.75 -3.44
CA ARG A 23 -3.43 19.98 -4.08
C ARG A 23 -3.45 19.87 -5.59
N THR A 24 -2.95 18.77 -6.15
CA THR A 24 -2.90 18.57 -7.62
C THR A 24 -4.14 17.87 -8.15
N GLY A 25 -4.85 17.11 -7.31
CA GLY A 25 -5.93 16.22 -7.70
C GLY A 25 -5.47 14.89 -8.29
N GLU A 26 -4.16 14.68 -8.42
CA GLU A 26 -3.55 13.47 -9.00
C GLU A 26 -3.79 12.25 -8.10
N CYS A 27 -4.07 11.11 -8.72
CA CYS A 27 -4.20 9.81 -8.05
C CYS A 27 -3.36 8.81 -8.82
N THR A 28 -2.20 8.48 -8.28
CA THR A 28 -1.17 7.69 -8.96
C THR A 28 -1.42 6.19 -8.89
N MET A 29 -2.26 5.74 -7.97
CA MET A 29 -2.58 4.33 -7.76
C MET A 29 -4.02 3.99 -8.18
N PRO A 30 -4.25 2.79 -8.75
CA PRO A 30 -5.55 2.41 -9.31
C PRO A 30 -6.42 1.60 -8.34
N TRP A 31 -5.91 1.28 -7.16
CA TRP A 31 -6.43 0.20 -6.30
C TRP A 31 -7.88 0.38 -5.89
N VAL A 32 -8.32 1.61 -5.59
CA VAL A 32 -9.75 1.89 -5.32
C VAL A 32 -10.63 1.46 -6.49
N ARG A 33 -10.27 1.80 -7.74
CA ARG A 33 -11.08 1.44 -8.91
C ARG A 33 -11.04 -0.05 -9.18
N LEU A 34 -9.86 -0.67 -9.09
CA LEU A 34 -9.67 -2.07 -9.42
C LEU A 34 -10.37 -3.00 -8.41
N HIS A 35 -10.18 -2.76 -7.11
CA HIS A 35 -10.91 -3.51 -6.07
C HIS A 35 -12.41 -3.23 -6.12
N ALA A 36 -12.83 -2.02 -6.46
CA ALA A 36 -14.26 -1.72 -6.57
C ALA A 36 -15.00 -2.55 -7.62
N THR A 37 -14.34 -2.93 -8.71
CA THR A 37 -14.95 -3.74 -9.77
C THR A 37 -14.85 -5.24 -9.51
N LYS A 38 -14.17 -5.64 -8.43
CA LYS A 38 -13.83 -7.02 -8.14
C LYS A 38 -14.36 -7.51 -6.78
N ASP A 39 -14.14 -6.74 -5.71
CA ASP A 39 -14.19 -7.25 -4.34
C ASP A 39 -15.35 -6.72 -3.49
N TYR A 40 -16.11 -5.74 -3.98
CA TYR A 40 -17.17 -5.09 -3.18
C TYR A 40 -18.58 -5.50 -3.62
N LEU A 41 -18.89 -5.42 -4.92
CA LEU A 41 -20.26 -5.58 -5.39
C LEU A 41 -20.74 -7.05 -5.39
N ASP A 42 -19.85 -7.95 -5.79
CA ASP A 42 -20.10 -9.38 -5.92
C ASP A 42 -20.39 -10.04 -4.56
N MET A 43 -19.65 -9.66 -3.50
CA MET A 43 -19.82 -10.21 -2.15
C MET A 43 -21.23 -9.99 -1.60
N VAL A 44 -21.80 -8.80 -1.78
CA VAL A 44 -23.17 -8.50 -1.32
C VAL A 44 -24.24 -9.06 -2.25
N LYS A 45 -23.97 -9.17 -3.56
CA LYS A 45 -24.91 -9.79 -4.51
C LYS A 45 -25.00 -11.30 -4.31
N LEU A 46 -23.89 -11.98 -3.99
CA LEU A 46 -23.88 -13.42 -3.74
C LEU A 46 -24.82 -13.81 -2.58
N LEU A 47 -25.01 -12.92 -1.61
CA LEU A 47 -25.96 -13.13 -0.50
C LEU A 47 -27.42 -13.27 -0.95
N GLU A 48 -27.80 -12.76 -2.13
CA GLU A 48 -29.17 -12.90 -2.65
C GLU A 48 -29.53 -14.38 -2.90
N GLU A 49 -28.54 -15.24 -3.15
CA GLU A 49 -28.71 -16.69 -3.26
C GLU A 49 -28.97 -17.36 -1.89
N PHE A 50 -28.63 -16.70 -0.78
CA PHE A 50 -28.68 -17.26 0.59
C PHE A 50 -29.36 -16.32 1.59
N PRO A 51 -30.69 -16.15 1.56
CA PRO A 51 -31.40 -15.18 2.39
C PRO A 51 -31.22 -15.35 3.91
N SER A 52 -30.89 -16.54 4.39
CA SER A 52 -30.65 -16.82 5.81
C SER A 52 -29.22 -16.56 6.27
N VAL A 53 -28.31 -16.23 5.36
CA VAL A 53 -26.92 -15.87 5.66
C VAL A 53 -26.83 -14.35 5.80
N HIS A 54 -26.64 -13.90 7.03
CA HIS A 54 -26.55 -12.49 7.36
C HIS A 54 -25.09 -12.10 7.65
N GLN A 55 -24.65 -10.93 7.20
CA GLN A 55 -23.23 -10.54 7.29
C GLN A 55 -23.04 -9.09 7.73
N THR A 56 -21.91 -8.80 8.35
CA THR A 56 -21.52 -7.42 8.68
C THR A 56 -20.45 -6.95 7.70
N PHE A 57 -20.67 -5.79 7.09
CA PHE A 57 -19.70 -5.13 6.23
C PHE A 57 -19.27 -3.82 6.86
N ASN A 58 -17.97 -3.58 6.89
CA ASN A 58 -17.39 -2.36 7.39
C ASN A 58 -16.81 -1.57 6.22
N PHE A 59 -17.20 -0.30 6.10
CA PHE A 59 -16.64 0.61 5.10
C PHE A 59 -15.87 1.72 5.80
N VAL A 60 -14.60 1.88 5.46
CA VAL A 60 -13.82 3.04 5.89
C VAL A 60 -14.33 4.29 5.15
N PRO A 61 -14.58 5.42 5.85
CA PRO A 61 -15.10 6.64 5.22
C PRO A 61 -14.24 7.17 4.06
N SER A 62 -12.92 7.10 4.18
CA SER A 62 -12.00 7.48 3.10
C SER A 62 -12.20 6.65 1.83
N LEU A 63 -12.53 5.36 1.94
CA LEU A 63 -12.88 4.52 0.79
C LEU A 63 -14.19 5.01 0.14
N LEU A 64 -15.22 5.32 0.93
CA LEU A 64 -16.50 5.85 0.41
C LEU A 64 -16.30 7.13 -0.41
N ASP A 65 -15.47 8.04 0.08
CA ASP A 65 -15.08 9.27 -0.63
C ASP A 65 -14.40 8.96 -1.97
N GLN A 66 -13.45 8.02 -1.97
CA GLN A 66 -12.70 7.68 -3.17
C GLN A 66 -13.57 6.97 -4.21
N LEU A 67 -14.48 6.08 -3.81
CA LEU A 67 -15.46 5.44 -4.70
C LEU A 67 -16.36 6.49 -5.38
N GLN A 68 -16.93 7.40 -4.58
CA GLN A 68 -17.79 8.47 -5.11
C GLN A 68 -17.03 9.46 -5.99
N ALA A 69 -15.72 9.65 -5.78
CA ALA A 69 -14.91 10.55 -6.59
C ALA A 69 -14.88 10.14 -8.08
N TYR A 70 -14.96 8.85 -8.40
CA TYR A 70 -15.01 8.36 -9.79
C TYR A 70 -16.35 8.64 -10.49
N LEU A 71 -17.40 8.94 -9.72
CA LEU A 71 -18.76 9.12 -10.22
C LEU A 71 -19.10 10.60 -10.45
N PRO A 72 -20.13 10.92 -11.25
CA PRO A 72 -20.63 12.29 -11.37
C PRO A 72 -21.07 12.86 -10.02
N PRO A 73 -20.89 14.17 -9.77
CA PRO A 73 -20.34 15.17 -10.69
C PRO A 73 -18.81 15.23 -10.71
N SER A 74 -18.13 14.55 -9.79
CA SER A 74 -16.68 14.64 -9.59
C SER A 74 -15.86 14.09 -10.76
N ASN A 75 -16.28 12.94 -11.32
CA ASN A 75 -15.66 12.28 -12.48
C ASN A 75 -14.11 12.24 -12.40
N ARG A 76 -13.58 12.03 -11.20
CA ARG A 76 -12.14 11.93 -10.98
C ARG A 76 -11.61 10.65 -11.60
N THR A 77 -10.29 10.63 -11.76
CA THR A 77 -9.56 9.58 -12.45
C THR A 77 -8.31 9.21 -11.67
N ASP A 78 -7.60 8.20 -12.17
CA ASP A 78 -6.30 7.73 -11.72
C ASP A 78 -5.36 7.57 -12.94
N SER A 79 -4.05 7.57 -12.68
CA SER A 79 -3.04 7.52 -13.75
C SER A 79 -3.17 6.29 -14.65
N PHE A 80 -3.65 5.15 -14.12
CA PHE A 80 -3.85 3.94 -14.92
C PHE A 80 -5.10 4.07 -15.79
N LEU A 81 -6.19 4.66 -15.28
CA LEU A 81 -7.40 4.92 -16.05
C LEU A 81 -7.15 5.92 -17.18
N ASP A 82 -6.42 7.00 -16.90
CA ASP A 82 -6.05 7.99 -17.91
C ASP A 82 -5.20 7.35 -19.02
N LEU A 83 -4.21 6.56 -18.64
CA LEU A 83 -3.39 5.84 -19.61
C LEU A 83 -4.18 4.76 -20.36
N SER A 84 -5.15 4.12 -19.71
CA SER A 84 -6.06 3.16 -20.35
C SER A 84 -6.98 3.84 -21.36
N ARG A 85 -7.41 5.09 -21.13
CA ARG A 85 -8.26 5.84 -22.06
C ARG A 85 -7.51 6.27 -23.32
N LYS A 86 -6.21 6.52 -23.22
CA LYS A 86 -5.39 6.98 -24.34
C LYS A 86 -5.38 5.94 -25.49
N PRO A 87 -5.63 6.34 -26.75
CA PRO A 87 -5.56 5.42 -27.89
C PRO A 87 -4.18 4.77 -28.00
N ALA A 88 -4.14 3.48 -28.32
CA ALA A 88 -2.87 2.74 -28.32
C ALA A 88 -1.88 3.24 -29.40
N ALA A 89 -2.40 3.86 -30.46
CA ALA A 89 -1.61 4.49 -31.52
C ALA A 89 -0.90 5.79 -31.06
N ASP A 90 -1.43 6.45 -30.03
CA ASP A 90 -0.94 7.76 -29.56
C ASP A 90 0.00 7.64 -28.35
N LEU A 91 0.25 6.41 -27.88
CA LEU A 91 1.13 6.14 -26.73
C LEU A 91 2.56 6.55 -27.04
N THR A 92 3.12 7.40 -26.18
CA THR A 92 4.54 7.75 -26.21
C THR A 92 5.39 6.56 -25.75
N ASP A 93 6.71 6.67 -25.82
CA ASP A 93 7.58 5.62 -25.30
C ASP A 93 7.55 5.56 -23.77
N ASP A 94 7.33 6.68 -23.07
CA ASP A 94 7.06 6.72 -21.62
C ASP A 94 5.77 5.99 -21.27
N ASP A 95 4.70 6.23 -22.02
CA ASP A 95 3.43 5.55 -21.83
C ASP A 95 3.59 4.03 -21.97
N LYS A 96 4.30 3.58 -23.01
CA LYS A 96 4.59 2.15 -23.24
C LYS A 96 5.43 1.57 -22.11
N ARG A 97 6.44 2.30 -21.61
CA ARG A 97 7.23 1.88 -20.45
C ARG A 97 6.34 1.68 -19.23
N PHE A 98 5.50 2.66 -18.91
CA PHE A 98 4.55 2.57 -17.81
C PHE A 98 3.61 1.36 -17.95
N LEU A 99 3.00 1.20 -19.13
CA LEU A 99 2.14 0.07 -19.46
C LEU A 99 2.85 -1.27 -19.20
N THR A 100 4.02 -1.47 -19.81
CA THR A 100 4.74 -2.73 -19.67
C THR A 100 5.24 -3.00 -18.25
N MET A 101 5.46 -1.96 -17.45
CA MET A 101 5.86 -2.10 -16.05
C MET A 101 4.67 -2.45 -15.14
N TRP A 102 3.55 -1.75 -15.29
CA TRP A 102 2.48 -1.74 -14.28
C TRP A 102 1.16 -2.40 -14.71
N PHE A 103 0.89 -2.61 -15.99
CA PHE A 103 -0.35 -3.25 -16.45
C PHE A 103 -0.32 -4.79 -16.33
N PHE A 104 0.53 -5.30 -15.45
CA PHE A 104 0.57 -6.69 -14.99
C PHE A 104 0.41 -6.79 -13.47
N LEU A 105 0.00 -5.69 -12.80
CA LEU A 105 -0.41 -5.69 -11.40
C LEU A 105 -1.74 -6.45 -11.27
N ALA A 106 -1.66 -7.77 -11.27
CA ALA A 106 -2.75 -8.73 -11.10
C ALA A 106 -2.14 -10.08 -10.70
N ASN A 107 -2.88 -10.94 -10.01
CA ASN A 107 -2.39 -12.26 -9.65
C ASN A 107 -2.00 -13.07 -10.90
N GLU A 108 -0.73 -13.49 -10.99
CA GLU A 108 -0.20 -14.14 -12.19
C GLU A 108 -0.92 -15.47 -12.48
N ASP A 109 -1.21 -16.26 -11.46
CA ASP A 109 -1.77 -17.61 -11.60
C ASP A 109 -3.27 -17.62 -11.90
N HIS A 110 -4.02 -16.69 -11.31
CA HIS A 110 -5.48 -16.68 -11.38
C HIS A 110 -6.06 -15.62 -12.30
N MET A 111 -5.32 -14.55 -12.60
CA MET A 111 -5.79 -13.42 -13.40
C MET A 111 -5.01 -13.25 -14.71
N VAL A 112 -3.73 -13.66 -14.78
CA VAL A 112 -2.91 -13.49 -15.99
C VAL A 112 -2.82 -14.77 -16.83
N LYS A 113 -2.24 -15.84 -16.27
CA LYS A 113 -2.02 -17.14 -16.94
C LYS A 113 -3.27 -17.76 -17.57
N PRO A 114 -4.48 -17.64 -16.99
CA PRO A 114 -5.68 -18.22 -17.59
C PRO A 114 -6.07 -17.60 -18.94
N HIS A 115 -5.53 -16.43 -19.30
CA HIS A 115 -5.84 -15.72 -20.54
C HIS A 115 -4.63 -15.73 -21.48
N PRO A 116 -4.62 -16.59 -22.53
CA PRO A 116 -3.42 -16.86 -23.34
C PRO A 116 -2.72 -15.61 -23.87
N ARG A 117 -3.49 -14.68 -24.44
CA ARG A 117 -2.94 -13.44 -24.99
C ARG A 117 -2.33 -12.54 -23.92
N TYR A 118 -2.94 -12.45 -22.74
CA TYR A 118 -2.41 -11.63 -21.64
C TYR A 118 -1.11 -12.21 -21.09
N HIS A 119 -1.08 -13.54 -20.91
CA HIS A 119 0.13 -14.28 -20.55
C HIS A 119 1.25 -14.14 -21.59
N ASP A 120 0.93 -14.21 -22.89
CA ASP A 120 1.90 -13.98 -23.96
C ASP A 120 2.52 -12.56 -23.90
N LEU A 121 1.74 -11.55 -23.53
CA LEU A 121 2.23 -10.18 -23.32
C LEU A 121 3.15 -10.10 -22.11
N LEU A 122 2.85 -10.83 -21.02
CA LEU A 122 3.73 -10.92 -19.86
C LEU A 122 5.08 -11.57 -20.22
N ILE A 123 5.06 -12.67 -20.99
CA ILE A 123 6.28 -13.31 -21.50
C ILE A 123 7.05 -12.33 -22.38
N LYS A 124 6.35 -11.62 -23.29
CA LYS A 124 6.95 -10.66 -24.20
C LYS A 124 7.64 -9.50 -23.46
N ARG A 125 7.08 -9.02 -22.33
CA ARG A 125 7.71 -8.02 -21.45
C ARG A 125 9.10 -8.44 -21.01
N GLY A 126 9.33 -9.73 -20.78
CA GLY A 126 10.64 -10.30 -20.42
C GLY A 126 11.65 -10.38 -21.58
N THR A 127 11.32 -9.89 -22.77
CA THR A 127 12.18 -9.96 -23.97
C THR A 127 12.61 -8.57 -24.46
N THR A 128 13.56 -8.52 -25.38
CA THR A 128 13.99 -7.27 -26.04
C THR A 128 13.05 -6.79 -27.16
N LYS A 129 11.95 -7.52 -27.43
CA LYS A 129 11.04 -7.20 -28.54
C LYS A 129 10.13 -6.03 -28.16
N PRO A 130 10.03 -4.98 -28.99
CA PRO A 130 9.17 -3.84 -28.69
C PRO A 130 7.69 -4.22 -28.74
N PHE A 131 6.89 -3.57 -27.90
CA PHE A 131 5.43 -3.63 -27.94
C PHE A 131 4.93 -2.79 -29.12
N LYS A 132 4.16 -3.43 -30.00
CA LYS A 132 3.48 -2.77 -31.12
C LYS A 132 2.16 -2.15 -30.62
N PRO A 133 1.54 -1.23 -31.37
CA PRO A 133 0.26 -0.63 -30.97
C PRO A 133 -0.82 -1.66 -30.59
N GLN A 134 -0.94 -2.77 -31.33
CA GLN A 134 -1.90 -3.83 -30.98
C GLN A 134 -1.54 -4.56 -29.69
N ASP A 135 -0.25 -4.74 -29.37
CA ASP A 135 0.16 -5.34 -28.09
C ASP A 135 -0.22 -4.42 -26.92
N CYS A 136 -0.05 -3.11 -27.09
CA CYS A 136 -0.45 -2.13 -26.08
C CYS A 136 -1.97 -2.08 -25.91
N LEU A 137 -2.73 -2.13 -27.01
CA LEU A 137 -4.20 -2.15 -26.95
C LEU A 137 -4.70 -3.41 -26.26
N ASP A 138 -4.17 -4.58 -26.63
CA ASP A 138 -4.53 -5.84 -25.99
C ASP A 138 -4.18 -5.82 -24.49
N LEU A 139 -3.03 -5.25 -24.12
CA LEU A 139 -2.62 -5.09 -22.73
C LEU A 139 -3.55 -4.16 -21.94
N GLN A 140 -3.92 -2.99 -22.51
CA GLN A 140 -4.87 -2.06 -21.90
C GLN A 140 -6.22 -2.74 -21.64
N VAL A 141 -6.73 -3.50 -22.60
CA VAL A 141 -8.02 -4.20 -22.46
C VAL A 141 -7.92 -5.30 -21.42
N TRP A 142 -6.91 -6.18 -21.52
CA TRP A 142 -6.79 -7.32 -20.61
C TRP A 142 -6.58 -6.88 -19.17
N PHE A 143 -5.68 -5.94 -18.91
CA PHE A 143 -5.45 -5.42 -17.57
C PHE A 143 -6.76 -4.96 -16.91
N ASN A 144 -7.56 -4.13 -17.60
CA ASN A 144 -8.81 -3.64 -17.03
C ASN A 144 -9.90 -4.72 -16.96
N LEU A 145 -9.93 -5.66 -17.92
CA LEU A 145 -10.94 -6.71 -17.96
C LEU A 145 -10.77 -7.72 -16.83
N VAL A 146 -9.54 -8.16 -16.53
CA VAL A 146 -9.31 -9.18 -15.48
C VAL A 146 -9.61 -8.69 -14.07
N TRP A 147 -9.59 -7.37 -13.86
CA TRP A 147 -9.98 -6.72 -12.61
C TRP A 147 -11.49 -6.54 -12.46
N ILE A 148 -12.30 -6.94 -13.44
CA ILE A 148 -13.74 -7.12 -13.22
C ILE A 148 -13.95 -8.56 -12.74
N ASP A 149 -14.65 -8.71 -11.60
CA ASP A 149 -14.96 -10.02 -11.03
C ASP A 149 -15.44 -11.02 -12.10
N PRO A 150 -14.85 -12.23 -12.19
CA PRO A 150 -15.21 -13.23 -13.19
C PRO A 150 -16.69 -13.60 -13.22
N TRP A 151 -17.40 -13.59 -12.08
CA TRP A 151 -18.83 -13.89 -12.04
C TRP A 151 -19.65 -12.75 -12.65
N LEU A 152 -19.34 -11.49 -12.32
CA LEU A 152 -19.94 -10.30 -12.94
C LEU A 152 -19.65 -10.23 -14.45
N ARG A 153 -18.42 -10.55 -14.88
CA ARG A 153 -18.06 -10.61 -16.31
C ARG A 153 -18.92 -11.60 -17.09
N ARG A 154 -19.19 -12.78 -16.52
CA ARG A 154 -20.02 -13.82 -17.16
C ARG A 154 -21.50 -13.45 -17.22
N GLN A 155 -21.98 -12.61 -16.30
CA GLN A 155 -23.36 -12.14 -16.30
C GLN A 155 -23.64 -11.04 -17.33
N ASP A 156 -22.62 -10.24 -17.69
CA ASP A 156 -22.74 -9.22 -18.73
C ASP A 156 -22.41 -9.82 -20.11
N PRO A 157 -23.36 -9.93 -21.05
CA PRO A 157 -23.11 -10.56 -22.35
C PRO A 157 -22.03 -9.86 -23.19
N GLN A 158 -21.83 -8.55 -23.00
CA GLN A 158 -20.82 -7.79 -23.74
C GLN A 158 -19.42 -8.09 -23.20
N LEU A 159 -19.26 -8.14 -21.88
CA LEU A 159 -17.98 -8.52 -21.25
C LEU A 159 -17.62 -9.98 -21.52
N ALA A 160 -18.60 -10.90 -21.43
CA ALA A 160 -18.39 -12.31 -21.77
C ALA A 160 -17.96 -12.50 -23.23
N ALA A 161 -18.55 -11.75 -24.16
CA ALA A 161 -18.14 -11.77 -25.56
C ALA A 161 -16.71 -11.24 -25.77
N LEU A 162 -16.30 -10.20 -25.03
CA LEU A 162 -14.92 -9.69 -25.07
C LEU A 162 -13.91 -10.70 -24.51
N GLU A 163 -14.22 -11.35 -23.39
CA GLU A 163 -13.38 -12.40 -22.82
C GLU A 163 -13.21 -13.56 -23.82
N ALA A 164 -14.29 -13.97 -24.49
CA ALA A 164 -14.24 -15.00 -25.53
C ALA A 164 -13.46 -14.57 -26.78
N LYS A 165 -13.47 -13.28 -27.13
CA LYS A 165 -12.67 -12.73 -28.24
C LYS A 165 -11.17 -12.90 -27.98
N GLY A 166 -10.73 -12.65 -26.76
CA GLY A 166 -9.42 -13.01 -26.22
C GLY A 166 -8.19 -12.25 -26.75
N GLU A 167 -8.21 -11.75 -27.98
CA GLU A 167 -7.11 -10.99 -28.59
C GLU A 167 -7.59 -10.05 -29.70
N ARG A 168 -6.67 -9.20 -30.21
CA ARG A 168 -6.93 -8.27 -31.32
C ARG A 168 -8.11 -7.35 -31.00
N PHE A 169 -8.08 -6.79 -29.79
CA PHE A 169 -9.11 -5.87 -29.36
C PHE A 169 -9.11 -4.60 -30.19
N ALA A 170 -10.28 -3.97 -30.30
CA ALA A 170 -10.47 -2.66 -30.90
C ALA A 170 -10.56 -1.59 -29.80
N GLU A 171 -10.35 -0.32 -30.15
CA GLU A 171 -10.52 0.80 -29.23
C GLU A 171 -11.93 0.85 -28.61
N ALA A 172 -12.96 0.44 -29.36
CA ALA A 172 -14.33 0.34 -28.85
C ALA A 172 -14.48 -0.72 -27.74
N ASP A 173 -13.74 -1.84 -27.82
CA ASP A 173 -13.73 -2.87 -26.79
C ASP A 173 -13.14 -2.32 -25.49
N LYS A 174 -12.06 -1.53 -25.60
CA LYS A 174 -11.45 -0.84 -24.46
C LYS A 174 -12.41 0.13 -23.81
N GLN A 175 -13.08 0.98 -24.58
CA GLN A 175 -14.06 1.93 -24.04
C GLN A 175 -15.23 1.21 -23.36
N LEU A 176 -15.66 0.06 -23.89
CA LEU A 176 -16.70 -0.77 -23.27
C LEU A 176 -16.25 -1.27 -21.89
N VAL A 177 -15.05 -1.85 -21.76
CA VAL A 177 -14.54 -2.34 -20.46
C VAL A 177 -14.44 -1.19 -19.45
N LEU A 178 -13.86 -0.05 -19.84
CA LEU A 178 -13.71 1.11 -18.95
C LEU A 178 -15.06 1.71 -18.54
N GLY A 179 -16.04 1.74 -19.44
CA GLY A 179 -17.41 2.16 -19.12
C GLY A 179 -18.07 1.22 -18.11
N LYS A 180 -17.93 -0.10 -18.32
CA LYS A 180 -18.46 -1.13 -17.43
C LYS A 180 -17.88 -1.05 -16.02
N GLN A 181 -16.59 -0.74 -15.88
CA GLN A 181 -15.99 -0.51 -14.56
C GLN A 181 -16.70 0.62 -13.80
N LEU A 182 -16.98 1.75 -14.45
CA LEU A 182 -17.68 2.87 -13.82
C LEU A 182 -19.16 2.55 -13.51
N GLU A 183 -19.83 1.79 -14.38
CA GLU A 183 -21.19 1.28 -14.14
C GLU A 183 -21.25 0.37 -12.90
N LEU A 184 -20.23 -0.47 -12.69
CA LEU A 184 -20.15 -1.35 -11.52
C LEU A 184 -19.88 -0.56 -10.25
N ILE A 185 -18.95 0.41 -10.29
CA ILE A 185 -18.67 1.30 -9.14
C ILE A 185 -19.94 2.04 -8.69
N ALA A 186 -20.74 2.53 -9.64
CA ALA A 186 -22.00 3.21 -9.36
C ALA A 186 -23.04 2.33 -8.65
N GLN A 187 -22.95 1.01 -8.77
CA GLN A 187 -23.89 0.07 -8.15
C GLN A 187 -23.54 -0.31 -6.71
N ILE A 188 -22.29 -0.13 -6.27
CA ILE A 188 -21.79 -0.64 -4.98
C ILE A 188 -22.65 -0.12 -3.82
N LEU A 189 -22.62 1.20 -3.58
CA LEU A 189 -23.28 1.78 -2.41
C LEU A 189 -24.81 1.56 -2.43
N PRO A 190 -25.52 1.75 -3.56
CA PRO A 190 -26.94 1.42 -3.62
C PRO A 190 -27.27 -0.05 -3.32
N THR A 191 -26.43 -1.00 -3.74
CA THR A 191 -26.64 -2.43 -3.48
C THR A 191 -26.49 -2.74 -1.99
N TYR A 192 -25.49 -2.16 -1.33
CA TYR A 192 -25.31 -2.29 0.12
C TYR A 192 -26.44 -1.63 0.92
N GLN A 193 -26.91 -0.44 0.50
CA GLN A 193 -28.09 0.20 1.09
C GLN A 193 -29.33 -0.69 0.98
N ALA A 194 -29.58 -1.28 -0.20
CA ALA A 194 -30.70 -2.19 -0.40
C ALA A 194 -30.57 -3.46 0.46
N ALA A 195 -29.35 -3.96 0.65
CA ALA A 195 -29.07 -5.10 1.53
C ALA A 195 -29.29 -4.80 3.00
N GLN A 196 -28.94 -3.59 3.44
CA GLN A 196 -29.21 -3.14 4.79
C GLN A 196 -30.72 -2.94 5.01
N ALA A 197 -31.43 -2.35 4.05
CA ALA A 197 -32.87 -2.09 4.14
C ALA A 197 -33.71 -3.37 4.24
N ARG A 198 -33.28 -4.47 3.59
CA ARG A 198 -33.91 -5.79 3.72
C ARG A 198 -33.49 -6.55 4.98
N GLY A 199 -32.58 -5.99 5.79
CA GLY A 199 -32.12 -6.57 7.06
C GLY A 199 -31.13 -7.73 6.93
N GLN A 200 -30.59 -7.98 5.73
CA GLN A 200 -29.66 -9.10 5.51
C GLN A 200 -28.22 -8.74 5.89
N VAL A 201 -27.87 -7.45 5.88
CA VAL A 201 -26.53 -6.99 6.28
C VAL A 201 -26.57 -5.87 7.29
N GLU A 202 -25.55 -5.83 8.14
CA GLU A 202 -25.23 -4.68 8.98
C GLU A 202 -24.07 -3.92 8.33
N LEU A 203 -24.23 -2.60 8.15
CA LEU A 203 -23.15 -1.72 7.71
C LEU A 203 -22.55 -1.01 8.92
N THR A 204 -21.22 -0.99 9.00
CA THR A 204 -20.45 -0.36 10.08
C THR A 204 -19.39 0.58 9.53
N THR A 205 -18.70 1.30 10.41
CA THR A 205 -17.66 2.28 10.04
C THR A 205 -16.34 2.02 10.75
N SER A 206 -15.30 2.71 10.32
CA SER A 206 -14.04 2.89 11.03
C SER A 206 -13.71 4.39 11.16
N PRO A 207 -12.79 4.80 12.05
CA PRO A 207 -12.19 6.14 12.05
C PRO A 207 -11.75 6.58 10.64
N TYR A 208 -11.96 7.86 10.32
CA TYR A 208 -12.14 8.35 8.95
C TYR A 208 -11.06 7.97 7.92
N TYR A 209 -9.78 8.23 8.22
CA TYR A 209 -8.66 7.86 7.35
C TYR A 209 -7.88 6.64 7.87
N HIS A 210 -8.56 5.77 8.61
CA HIS A 210 -7.99 4.54 9.14
C HIS A 210 -6.71 4.69 10.03
N PRO A 211 -6.61 5.68 10.94
CA PRO A 211 -5.45 5.79 11.83
C PRO A 211 -5.45 4.72 12.93
N ILE A 212 -4.27 4.37 13.45
CA ILE A 212 -4.15 3.61 14.70
C ILE A 212 -4.53 4.53 15.88
N VAL A 213 -5.82 4.61 16.19
CA VAL A 213 -6.37 5.53 17.18
C VAL A 213 -5.63 5.51 18.53
N PRO A 214 -5.26 4.36 19.11
CA PRO A 214 -4.44 4.33 20.32
C PRO A 214 -3.15 5.15 20.22
N LEU A 215 -2.44 5.09 19.08
CA LEU A 215 -1.19 5.82 18.87
C LEU A 215 -1.42 7.32 18.62
N LEU A 216 -2.54 7.70 17.99
CA LEU A 216 -2.91 9.13 17.88
C LEU A 216 -3.20 9.75 19.24
N CYS A 217 -3.97 9.05 20.08
CA CYS A 217 -4.29 9.53 21.42
C CYS A 217 -3.04 9.65 22.30
N GLU A 218 -2.16 8.65 22.26
CA GLU A 218 -0.91 8.61 23.01
C GLU A 218 0.03 7.55 22.40
N ILE A 219 1.11 7.98 21.76
CA ILE A 219 2.06 7.05 21.12
C ILE A 219 2.72 6.09 22.13
N ARG A 220 2.80 6.48 23.41
CA ARG A 220 3.29 5.60 24.49
C ARG A 220 2.37 4.41 24.78
N SER A 221 1.16 4.36 24.22
CA SER A 221 0.29 3.17 24.31
C SER A 221 0.97 1.91 23.76
N ALA A 222 1.96 2.03 22.87
CA ALA A 222 2.81 0.93 22.43
C ALA A 222 3.61 0.24 23.55
N HIS A 223 3.89 0.95 24.65
CA HIS A 223 4.58 0.40 25.82
C HIS A 223 3.72 -0.56 26.65
N ALA A 224 2.40 -0.59 26.43
CA ALA A 224 1.53 -1.56 27.10
C ALA A 224 1.93 -3.02 26.79
N ALA A 225 2.28 -3.29 25.52
CA ALA A 225 2.75 -4.59 25.05
C ALA A 225 4.27 -4.72 25.02
N LEU A 226 4.98 -3.63 24.73
CA LEU A 226 6.42 -3.64 24.53
C LEU A 226 7.06 -2.49 25.35
N PRO A 227 7.32 -2.68 26.65
CA PRO A 227 7.76 -1.60 27.55
C PRO A 227 9.05 -0.87 27.16
N HIS A 228 9.88 -1.49 26.33
CA HIS A 228 11.18 -0.96 25.89
C HIS A 228 11.21 -0.63 24.39
N LEU A 229 10.04 -0.58 23.72
CA LEU A 229 9.97 -0.23 22.31
C LEU A 229 10.53 1.20 22.10
N PRO A 230 11.49 1.40 21.18
CA PRO A 230 11.96 2.73 20.85
C PRO A 230 10.81 3.59 20.32
N LEU A 231 10.61 4.78 20.88
CA LEU A 231 9.60 5.72 20.40
C LEU A 231 10.28 6.88 19.65
N PRO A 232 9.57 7.59 18.76
CA PRO A 232 10.11 8.78 18.12
C PRO A 232 10.53 9.83 19.15
N GLU A 233 11.58 10.59 18.82
CA GLU A 233 12.10 11.65 19.69
C GLU A 233 11.03 12.70 20.03
N ARG A 234 10.17 13.01 19.05
CA ARG A 234 9.00 13.86 19.22
C ARG A 234 7.74 12.98 19.38
N PRO A 235 7.22 12.81 20.61
CA PRO A 235 6.05 11.99 20.83
C PRO A 235 4.81 12.61 20.18
N PHE A 236 4.01 11.80 19.50
CA PHE A 236 2.71 12.21 18.94
C PHE A 236 1.61 11.98 19.97
N ARG A 237 0.80 13.01 20.25
CA ARG A 237 -0.28 12.96 21.26
C ARG A 237 -1.39 13.96 20.96
N HIS A 238 -2.35 13.53 20.16
CA HIS A 238 -3.48 14.34 19.68
C HIS A 238 -4.81 13.57 19.78
N PRO A 239 -5.35 13.36 20.99
CA PRO A 239 -6.67 12.73 21.16
C PRO A 239 -7.80 13.52 20.48
N GLU A 240 -7.63 14.81 20.23
CA GLU A 240 -8.56 15.64 19.46
C GLU A 240 -8.66 15.21 17.99
N ASP A 241 -7.56 14.78 17.38
CA ASP A 241 -7.55 14.28 16.00
C ASP A 241 -8.29 12.94 15.95
N ALA A 242 -8.04 12.06 16.92
CA ALA A 242 -8.79 10.81 17.07
C ALA A 242 -10.31 11.04 17.26
N GLN A 243 -10.70 12.05 18.05
CA GLN A 243 -12.10 12.44 18.20
C GLN A 243 -12.71 12.92 16.88
N TRP A 244 -11.95 13.69 16.09
CA TRP A 244 -12.37 14.13 14.76
C TRP A 244 -12.61 12.93 13.84
N HIS A 245 -11.67 11.98 13.77
CA HIS A 245 -11.80 10.79 12.91
C HIS A 245 -13.04 9.97 13.25
N VAL A 246 -13.33 9.74 14.53
CA VAL A 246 -14.53 9.01 14.96
C VAL A 246 -15.79 9.82 14.65
N GLY A 247 -15.81 11.11 14.99
CA GLY A 247 -16.98 11.97 14.78
C GLY A 247 -17.37 12.11 13.30
N GLN A 248 -16.38 12.37 12.44
CA GLN A 248 -16.62 12.50 10.99
C GLN A 248 -16.97 11.15 10.36
N ALA A 249 -16.43 10.03 10.86
CA ALA A 249 -16.79 8.72 10.36
C ALA A 249 -18.27 8.41 10.53
N LEU A 250 -18.82 8.69 11.71
CA LEU A 250 -20.25 8.49 11.98
C LEU A 250 -21.12 9.37 11.09
N LYS A 251 -20.72 10.64 10.92
CA LYS A 251 -21.43 11.58 10.06
C LYS A 251 -21.41 11.09 8.60
N ARG A 252 -20.25 10.69 8.11
CA ARG A 252 -20.09 10.23 6.73
C ARG A 252 -20.85 8.94 6.45
N HIS A 253 -20.82 8.00 7.39
CA HIS A 253 -21.60 6.78 7.30
C HIS A 253 -23.11 7.09 7.25
N GLU A 254 -23.61 7.99 8.09
CA GLU A 254 -25.01 8.43 8.10
C GLU A 254 -25.40 9.15 6.81
N GLU A 255 -24.53 10.01 6.27
CA GLU A 255 -24.75 10.68 4.97
C GLU A 255 -24.87 9.68 3.81
N VAL A 256 -24.05 8.62 3.81
CA VAL A 256 -24.02 7.64 2.72
C VAL A 256 -25.12 6.59 2.86
N PHE A 257 -25.36 6.05 4.05
CA PHE A 257 -26.27 4.92 4.26
C PHE A 257 -27.61 5.30 4.89
N GLY A 258 -27.78 6.55 5.31
CA GLY A 258 -29.03 7.08 5.88
C GLY A 258 -29.29 6.68 7.33
N VAL A 259 -28.41 5.89 7.94
CA VAL A 259 -28.49 5.47 9.35
C VAL A 259 -27.14 5.61 10.01
N ARG A 260 -27.09 5.94 11.31
CA ARG A 260 -25.82 5.90 12.06
C ARG A 260 -25.38 4.45 12.27
N PRO A 261 -24.08 4.14 12.19
CA PRO A 261 -23.59 2.80 12.44
C PRO A 261 -23.68 2.47 13.93
N HIS A 262 -24.02 1.22 14.23
CA HIS A 262 -24.06 0.72 15.60
C HIS A 262 -22.73 0.14 16.07
N GLY A 263 -21.94 -0.37 15.13
CA GLY A 263 -20.65 -0.99 15.34
C GLY A 263 -19.51 -0.21 14.72
N MET A 264 -18.31 -0.44 15.23
CA MET A 264 -17.07 0.06 14.64
C MET A 264 -16.02 -1.04 14.59
N TRP A 265 -15.34 -1.16 13.45
CA TRP A 265 -14.06 -1.85 13.37
C TRP A 265 -12.95 -0.82 13.66
N PRO A 266 -12.27 -0.88 14.81
CA PRO A 266 -11.09 -0.06 15.04
C PRO A 266 -10.03 -0.45 14.00
N PRO A 267 -9.30 0.50 13.39
CA PRO A 267 -8.30 0.22 12.38
C PRO A 267 -7.31 -0.81 12.92
N GLU A 268 -7.10 -1.89 12.17
CA GLU A 268 -6.21 -3.00 12.55
C GLU A 268 -6.62 -3.70 13.86
N GLY A 269 -7.90 -3.67 14.21
CA GLY A 269 -8.38 -4.12 15.52
C GLY A 269 -7.72 -3.38 16.70
N GLY A 270 -7.12 -2.20 16.45
CA GLY A 270 -6.33 -1.44 17.40
C GLY A 270 -7.18 -0.84 18.51
N VAL A 271 -6.98 -1.30 19.75
CA VAL A 271 -7.76 -0.88 20.92
C VAL A 271 -6.89 -0.38 22.06
N SER A 272 -7.48 0.47 22.91
CA SER A 272 -6.95 0.97 24.18
C SER A 272 -8.10 1.60 24.98
N GLU A 273 -7.88 1.93 26.26
CA GLU A 273 -8.90 2.67 27.03
C GLU A 273 -9.27 4.03 26.42
N ALA A 274 -8.33 4.69 25.74
CA ALA A 274 -8.60 5.93 25.03
C ALA A 274 -9.61 5.71 23.88
N LEU A 275 -9.44 4.64 23.10
CA LEU A 275 -10.42 4.25 22.09
C LEU A 275 -11.78 3.94 22.74
N ILE A 276 -11.81 3.19 23.84
CA ILE A 276 -13.06 2.86 24.54
C ILE A 276 -13.79 4.13 24.96
N ALA A 277 -13.10 5.10 25.55
CA ALA A 277 -13.69 6.39 25.91
C ALA A 277 -14.30 7.11 24.71
N LEU A 278 -13.59 7.16 23.58
CA LEU A 278 -14.08 7.77 22.34
C LEU A 278 -15.32 7.05 21.79
N THR A 279 -15.33 5.71 21.79
CA THR A 279 -16.48 4.93 21.29
C THR A 279 -17.74 5.08 22.13
N LEU A 280 -17.59 5.12 23.46
CA LEU A 280 -18.70 5.35 24.39
C LEU A 280 -19.27 6.76 24.25
N ALA A 281 -18.40 7.77 24.11
CA ALA A 281 -18.81 9.15 23.87
C ALA A 281 -19.52 9.32 22.51
N ALA A 282 -19.08 8.57 21.50
CA ALA A 282 -19.70 8.51 20.18
C ALA A 282 -21.06 7.81 20.13
N GLY A 283 -21.45 7.10 21.20
CA GLY A 283 -22.71 6.34 21.25
C GLY A 283 -22.69 5.04 20.45
N LEU A 284 -21.51 4.52 20.11
CA LEU A 284 -21.36 3.21 19.49
C LEU A 284 -21.76 2.10 20.47
N ARG A 285 -22.36 1.03 19.94
CA ARG A 285 -22.89 -0.08 20.75
C ARG A 285 -21.93 -1.25 20.82
N TRP A 286 -21.07 -1.43 19.82
CA TRP A 286 -20.09 -2.51 19.82
C TRP A 286 -18.81 -2.21 19.02
N ILE A 287 -17.73 -2.91 19.36
CA ILE A 287 -16.47 -2.96 18.61
C ILE A 287 -16.00 -4.42 18.42
N ALA A 288 -15.20 -4.65 17.38
CA ALA A 288 -14.49 -5.91 17.17
C ALA A 288 -12.97 -5.73 17.32
N THR A 289 -12.28 -6.72 17.90
CA THR A 289 -10.81 -6.80 17.99
C THR A 289 -10.36 -8.27 18.06
N ASP A 290 -9.09 -8.55 18.28
CA ASP A 290 -8.51 -9.89 18.22
C ASP A 290 -8.51 -10.63 19.57
N GLU A 291 -8.62 -11.97 19.51
CA GLU A 291 -8.56 -12.84 20.68
C GLU A 291 -7.30 -12.63 21.55
N GLU A 292 -6.16 -12.26 20.99
CA GLU A 292 -4.93 -12.00 21.74
C GLU A 292 -5.14 -10.84 22.74
N ILE A 293 -5.93 -9.84 22.37
CA ILE A 293 -6.29 -8.74 23.27
C ILE A 293 -7.14 -9.24 24.43
N LEU A 294 -8.09 -10.13 24.17
CA LEU A 294 -8.91 -10.75 25.22
C LEU A 294 -8.03 -11.49 26.23
N TRP A 295 -7.10 -12.32 25.75
CA TRP A 295 -6.24 -13.13 26.61
C TRP A 295 -5.29 -12.29 27.45
N ARG A 296 -4.74 -11.21 26.88
CA ARG A 296 -3.91 -10.27 27.63
C ARG A 296 -4.69 -9.44 28.65
N THR A 297 -5.93 -9.09 28.31
CA THR A 297 -6.85 -8.38 29.21
C THR A 297 -7.23 -9.23 30.42
N LEU A 298 -7.63 -10.48 30.18
CA LEU A 298 -8.12 -11.38 31.23
C LEU A 298 -6.99 -12.09 31.99
N ARG A 299 -5.79 -12.19 31.41
CA ARG A 299 -4.63 -12.91 31.98
C ARG A 299 -4.97 -14.34 32.39
N THR A 300 -5.72 -15.02 31.54
CA THR A 300 -6.18 -16.40 31.73
C THR A 300 -5.73 -17.28 30.58
N ALA A 301 -5.76 -18.60 30.78
CA ALA A 301 -5.61 -19.56 29.68
C ALA A 301 -6.76 -19.40 28.68
N ARG A 302 -6.51 -19.77 27.42
CA ARG A 302 -7.53 -19.74 26.36
C ARG A 302 -8.70 -20.64 26.74
N ASP A 303 -9.90 -20.07 26.72
CA ASP A 303 -11.14 -20.75 27.07
C ASP A 303 -12.22 -20.43 26.02
N PRO A 304 -12.71 -21.42 25.26
CA PRO A 304 -13.81 -21.26 24.30
C PRO A 304 -15.04 -20.55 24.88
N SER A 305 -15.36 -20.76 26.16
CA SER A 305 -16.51 -20.12 26.82
C SER A 305 -16.34 -18.61 27.03
N LEU A 306 -15.09 -18.13 27.00
CA LEU A 306 -14.74 -16.72 27.06
C LEU A 306 -14.56 -16.12 25.67
N LEU A 307 -14.01 -16.87 24.70
CA LEU A 307 -13.84 -16.35 23.33
C LEU A 307 -15.17 -16.21 22.61
N TYR A 308 -16.02 -17.23 22.69
CA TYR A 308 -17.25 -17.31 21.90
C TYR A 308 -18.44 -16.63 22.56
N ARG A 309 -18.24 -15.41 23.08
CA ARG A 309 -19.29 -14.55 23.62
C ARG A 309 -18.92 -13.07 23.49
N PRO A 310 -19.91 -12.16 23.39
CA PRO A 310 -19.65 -10.74 23.57
C PRO A 310 -19.34 -10.44 25.04
N HIS A 311 -18.40 -9.53 25.28
CA HIS A 311 -18.09 -9.04 26.62
C HIS A 311 -18.57 -7.60 26.80
N ALA A 312 -19.02 -7.27 28.00
CA ALA A 312 -19.34 -5.89 28.34
C ALA A 312 -18.07 -5.11 28.67
N VAL A 313 -17.92 -3.89 28.15
CA VAL A 313 -16.90 -2.93 28.58
C VAL A 313 -17.65 -1.71 29.12
N THR A 314 -17.72 -1.61 30.45
CA THR A 314 -18.47 -0.55 31.13
C THR A 314 -17.51 0.48 31.72
N ARG A 315 -17.69 1.75 31.35
CA ARG A 315 -16.98 2.91 31.92
C ARG A 315 -17.99 4.02 32.17
N HIS A 316 -17.89 4.67 33.34
CA HIS A 316 -18.73 5.82 33.71
C HIS A 316 -20.24 5.61 33.48
N GLY A 317 -20.75 4.39 33.69
CA GLY A 317 -22.18 4.05 33.53
C GLY A 317 -22.63 3.79 32.09
N GLN A 318 -21.75 3.94 31.09
CA GLN A 318 -22.00 3.54 29.71
C GLN A 318 -21.38 2.17 29.43
N THR A 319 -22.03 1.36 28.60
CA THR A 319 -21.58 0.01 28.27
C THR A 319 -21.46 -0.16 26.76
N LEU A 320 -20.32 -0.67 26.32
CA LEU A 320 -20.02 -1.11 24.96
C LEU A 320 -19.92 -2.65 24.95
N ALA A 321 -20.35 -3.30 23.87
CA ALA A 321 -20.03 -4.71 23.63
C ALA A 321 -18.70 -4.85 22.89
N ALA A 322 -17.78 -5.67 23.39
CA ALA A 322 -16.59 -6.08 22.67
C ALA A 322 -16.76 -7.52 22.18
N VAL A 323 -16.59 -7.75 20.87
CA VAL A 323 -16.50 -9.09 20.28
C VAL A 323 -15.07 -9.36 19.83
N PHE A 324 -14.62 -10.60 19.97
CA PHE A 324 -13.24 -10.99 19.71
C PHE A 324 -13.19 -12.00 18.57
N ARG A 325 -12.36 -11.71 17.58
CA ARG A 325 -12.11 -12.52 16.39
C ARG A 325 -11.52 -13.87 16.79
N ASP A 326 -12.06 -14.95 16.22
CA ASP A 326 -11.34 -16.22 16.15
C ASP A 326 -10.29 -16.11 15.05
N ARG A 327 -9.04 -15.90 15.48
CA ARG A 327 -7.92 -15.63 14.59
C ARG A 327 -7.66 -16.81 13.65
N GLU A 328 -7.65 -18.04 14.15
CA GLU A 328 -7.35 -19.22 13.33
C GLU A 328 -8.35 -19.38 12.18
N LEU A 329 -9.65 -19.34 12.48
CA LEU A 329 -10.67 -19.48 11.44
C LEU A 329 -10.67 -18.31 10.44
N SER A 330 -10.39 -17.11 10.92
CA SER A 330 -10.31 -15.93 10.04
C SER A 330 -9.06 -15.98 9.15
N ASP A 331 -7.91 -16.38 9.67
CA ASP A 331 -6.66 -16.51 8.91
C ASP A 331 -6.71 -17.67 7.90
N LEU A 332 -7.46 -18.74 8.20
CA LEU A 332 -7.67 -19.81 7.23
C LEU A 332 -8.38 -19.30 5.96
N LEU A 333 -9.39 -18.44 6.11
CA LEU A 333 -10.08 -17.79 4.98
C LEU A 333 -9.15 -16.81 4.26
N GLY A 334 -8.41 -15.98 5.00
CA GLY A 334 -7.57 -14.93 4.43
C GLY A 334 -6.34 -15.47 3.69
N PHE A 335 -5.71 -16.53 4.20
CA PHE A 335 -4.32 -16.87 3.81
C PHE A 335 -4.09 -18.34 3.43
N VAL A 336 -4.99 -19.27 3.77
CA VAL A 336 -4.71 -20.71 3.64
C VAL A 336 -5.60 -21.40 2.61
N TYR A 337 -6.91 -21.18 2.67
CA TYR A 337 -7.85 -21.92 1.82
C TYR A 337 -7.81 -21.53 0.34
N SER A 338 -7.16 -20.42 -0.01
CA SER A 338 -6.89 -20.05 -1.41
C SER A 338 -6.10 -21.14 -2.17
N GLN A 339 -5.27 -21.89 -1.45
CA GLN A 339 -4.45 -22.97 -2.00
C GLN A 339 -5.15 -24.35 -1.99
N TRP A 340 -6.39 -24.42 -1.50
CA TRP A 340 -7.13 -25.67 -1.33
C TRP A 340 -8.19 -25.85 -2.40
N ASP A 341 -8.60 -27.10 -2.62
CA ASP A 341 -9.87 -27.35 -3.30
C ASP A 341 -11.02 -26.77 -2.46
N ALA A 342 -11.92 -26.04 -3.12
CA ALA A 342 -13.00 -25.32 -2.45
C ALA A 342 -13.90 -26.23 -1.60
N ALA A 343 -14.22 -27.44 -2.05
CA ALA A 343 -15.07 -28.36 -1.30
C ALA A 343 -14.34 -28.94 -0.08
N LEU A 344 -13.04 -29.21 -0.19
CA LEU A 344 -12.22 -29.63 0.94
C LEU A 344 -12.04 -28.53 1.98
N ALA A 345 -11.81 -27.29 1.55
CA ALA A 345 -11.71 -26.12 2.42
C ALA A 345 -13.02 -25.91 3.21
N VAL A 346 -14.17 -25.92 2.54
CA VAL A 346 -15.48 -25.81 3.20
C VAL A 346 -15.72 -26.96 4.18
N LYS A 347 -15.36 -28.20 3.81
CA LYS A 347 -15.49 -29.36 4.70
C LYS A 347 -14.65 -29.21 5.97
N ASP A 348 -13.40 -28.75 5.85
CA ASP A 348 -12.52 -28.49 7.00
C ASP A 348 -13.11 -27.39 7.88
N PHE A 349 -13.50 -26.27 7.28
CA PHE A 349 -14.09 -25.14 7.99
C PHE A 349 -15.34 -25.55 8.78
N MET A 350 -16.28 -26.24 8.14
CA MET A 350 -17.49 -26.73 8.80
C MET A 350 -17.18 -27.74 9.91
N SER A 351 -16.17 -28.60 9.72
CA SER A 351 -15.75 -29.56 10.75
C SER A 351 -15.24 -28.84 12.02
N ARG A 352 -14.52 -27.73 11.84
CA ARG A 352 -14.06 -26.85 12.94
C ARG A 352 -15.23 -26.14 13.61
N LEU A 353 -16.19 -25.60 12.85
CA LEU A 353 -17.41 -25.02 13.41
C LEU A 353 -18.21 -26.02 14.25
N HIS A 354 -18.34 -27.27 13.78
CA HIS A 354 -19.01 -28.32 14.56
C HIS A 354 -18.22 -28.71 15.81
N ALA A 355 -16.88 -28.67 15.76
CA ALA A 355 -16.06 -28.91 16.93
C ALA A 355 -16.27 -27.83 17.99
N ILE A 356 -16.27 -26.56 17.57
CA ILE A 356 -16.60 -25.42 18.44
C ILE A 356 -18.01 -25.59 19.01
N HIS A 357 -19.02 -25.83 18.16
CA HIS A 357 -20.40 -26.05 18.61
C HIS A 357 -20.49 -27.13 19.70
N ARG A 358 -19.83 -28.29 19.52
CA ARG A 358 -19.80 -29.34 20.55
C ARG A 358 -19.22 -28.86 21.88
N GLN A 359 -18.20 -28.00 21.84
CA GLN A 359 -17.55 -27.45 23.03
C GLN A 359 -18.42 -26.41 23.75
N VAL A 360 -19.26 -25.64 23.05
CA VAL A 360 -19.98 -24.50 23.66
C VAL A 360 -21.50 -24.59 23.67
N GLN A 361 -22.11 -25.59 23.03
CA GLN A 361 -23.58 -25.74 22.96
C GLN A 361 -24.27 -25.89 24.33
N HIS A 362 -23.52 -26.27 25.37
CA HIS A 362 -24.03 -26.51 26.73
C HIS A 362 -23.92 -25.29 27.64
N LEU A 363 -23.32 -24.19 27.17
CA LEU A 363 -23.21 -22.95 27.94
C LEU A 363 -24.60 -22.38 28.24
N SER A 364 -24.74 -21.73 29.39
CA SER A 364 -26.00 -21.12 29.82
C SER A 364 -26.44 -19.95 28.93
N ARG A 365 -25.51 -19.38 28.17
CA ARG A 365 -25.74 -18.30 27.22
C ARG A 365 -25.41 -18.78 25.80
N PRO A 366 -26.16 -18.34 24.78
CA PRO A 366 -25.84 -18.66 23.40
C PRO A 366 -24.42 -18.21 23.01
N PRO A 367 -23.62 -19.05 22.35
CA PRO A 367 -22.28 -18.70 21.91
C PRO A 367 -22.28 -17.90 20.61
N LEU A 368 -21.36 -16.94 20.49
CA LEU A 368 -21.09 -16.16 19.28
C LEU A 368 -19.64 -16.35 18.84
N LEU A 369 -19.44 -16.97 17.69
CA LEU A 369 -18.16 -16.99 16.97
C LEU A 369 -18.08 -15.76 16.07
N THR A 370 -16.98 -15.01 16.16
CA THR A 370 -16.71 -13.85 15.30
C THR A 370 -15.59 -14.19 14.33
N ILE A 371 -15.88 -14.09 13.03
CA ILE A 371 -14.91 -14.22 11.94
C ILE A 371 -14.77 -12.84 11.31
N ALA A 372 -13.55 -12.36 11.22
CA ALA A 372 -13.30 -10.94 11.05
C ALA A 372 -12.02 -10.76 10.26
N LEU A 373 -12.05 -10.11 9.09
CA LEU A 373 -10.91 -10.00 8.18
C LEU A 373 -11.15 -8.95 7.10
N ASP A 374 -10.08 -8.58 6.41
CA ASP A 374 -10.16 -7.71 5.23
C ASP A 374 -11.04 -8.35 4.16
N GLY A 375 -11.83 -7.51 3.50
CA GLY A 375 -12.81 -7.95 2.52
C GLY A 375 -12.28 -8.03 1.11
N GLU A 376 -11.15 -7.40 0.77
CA GLU A 376 -10.61 -7.39 -0.59
C GLU A 376 -9.36 -8.26 -0.82
N ASN A 377 -8.56 -8.52 0.23
CA ASN A 377 -7.21 -9.05 0.05
C ASN A 377 -7.14 -10.53 -0.35
N ALA A 378 -8.13 -11.34 0.02
CA ALA A 378 -8.03 -12.79 -0.14
C ALA A 378 -8.31 -13.27 -1.57
N TRP A 379 -9.26 -12.63 -2.27
CA TRP A 379 -10.00 -13.28 -3.36
C TRP A 379 -9.17 -13.48 -4.63
N GLU A 380 -8.22 -12.57 -4.92
CA GLU A 380 -7.34 -12.72 -6.10
C GLU A 380 -6.45 -13.96 -6.06
N HIS A 381 -6.26 -14.54 -4.86
CA HIS A 381 -5.53 -15.78 -4.66
C HIS A 381 -6.42 -17.02 -4.78
N TYR A 382 -7.74 -16.87 -4.80
CA TYR A 382 -8.66 -17.99 -5.01
C TYR A 382 -8.93 -18.19 -6.51
N PRO A 383 -9.06 -19.44 -6.97
CA PRO A 383 -9.58 -19.72 -8.30
C PRO A 383 -10.95 -19.06 -8.51
N GLN A 384 -11.08 -18.32 -9.62
CA GLN A 384 -12.30 -17.59 -9.98
C GLN A 384 -12.84 -16.67 -8.87
N ASP A 385 -11.93 -16.00 -8.17
CA ASP A 385 -12.25 -15.01 -7.15
C ASP A 385 -13.07 -15.55 -5.97
N GLY A 386 -12.84 -16.81 -5.63
CA GLY A 386 -13.46 -17.41 -4.45
C GLY A 386 -14.94 -17.76 -4.60
N HIS A 387 -15.59 -17.49 -5.74
CA HIS A 387 -17.02 -17.74 -5.94
C HIS A 387 -17.45 -19.18 -5.67
N ALA A 388 -16.65 -20.16 -6.11
CA ALA A 388 -16.93 -21.57 -5.85
C ALA A 388 -16.87 -21.89 -4.34
N PHE A 389 -15.89 -21.32 -3.65
CA PHE A 389 -15.71 -21.47 -2.20
C PHE A 389 -16.84 -20.78 -1.42
N LEU A 390 -17.11 -19.50 -1.69
CA LEU A 390 -18.13 -18.72 -0.98
C LEU A 390 -19.53 -19.30 -1.17
N ARG A 391 -19.90 -19.68 -2.41
CA ARG A 391 -21.21 -20.31 -2.68
C ARG A 391 -21.36 -21.64 -1.94
N ALA A 392 -20.31 -22.46 -1.92
CA ALA A 392 -20.32 -23.73 -1.18
C ALA A 392 -20.37 -23.51 0.34
N LEU A 393 -19.61 -22.54 0.85
CA LEU A 393 -19.59 -22.17 2.27
C LEU A 393 -20.97 -21.69 2.72
N TYR A 394 -21.53 -20.68 2.05
CA TYR A 394 -22.82 -20.11 2.40
C TYR A 394 -23.96 -21.09 2.25
N GLY A 395 -23.96 -21.92 1.19
CA GLY A 395 -24.94 -22.99 1.04
C GLY A 395 -24.87 -24.01 2.17
N THR A 396 -23.66 -24.41 2.58
CA THR A 396 -23.49 -25.37 3.68
C THR A 396 -23.91 -24.77 5.01
N LEU A 397 -23.52 -23.52 5.31
CA LEU A 397 -23.92 -22.79 6.50
C LEU A 397 -25.45 -22.60 6.58
N ALA A 398 -26.09 -22.20 5.48
CA ALA A 398 -27.52 -21.98 5.42
C ALA A 398 -28.34 -23.26 5.69
N SER A 399 -27.78 -24.43 5.34
CA SER A 399 -28.44 -25.73 5.49
C SER A 399 -28.20 -26.41 6.85
N ASP A 400 -27.30 -25.90 7.69
CA ASP A 400 -26.88 -26.55 8.93
C ASP A 400 -27.64 -26.00 10.15
N GLU A 401 -28.60 -26.78 10.67
CA GLU A 401 -29.42 -26.38 11.83
C GLU A 401 -28.64 -26.14 13.13
N ARG A 402 -27.37 -26.59 13.22
CA ARG A 402 -26.52 -26.36 14.40
C ARG A 402 -25.88 -24.98 14.38
N ILE A 403 -25.95 -24.26 13.25
CA ILE A 403 -25.26 -23.01 13.02
C ILE A 403 -26.28 -21.95 12.59
N GLN A 404 -26.14 -20.74 13.11
CA GLN A 404 -26.95 -19.60 12.66
C GLN A 404 -26.02 -18.44 12.32
N VAL A 405 -25.97 -18.06 11.04
CA VAL A 405 -25.19 -16.91 10.60
C VAL A 405 -25.98 -15.64 10.86
N VAL A 406 -25.39 -14.66 11.54
CA VAL A 406 -26.05 -13.44 12.02
C VAL A 406 -25.16 -12.22 11.82
N THR A 407 -25.75 -11.04 11.73
CA THR A 407 -25.01 -9.80 11.99
C THR A 407 -24.67 -9.67 13.48
N VAL A 408 -23.67 -8.85 13.80
CA VAL A 408 -23.27 -8.63 15.20
C VAL A 408 -24.42 -7.96 15.98
N SER A 409 -25.06 -6.94 15.41
CA SER A 409 -26.20 -6.26 16.03
C SER A 409 -27.40 -7.19 16.24
N GLU A 410 -27.72 -8.09 15.32
CA GLU A 410 -28.82 -9.06 15.53
C GLU A 410 -28.57 -9.96 16.74
N PHE A 411 -27.34 -10.45 16.88
CA PHE A 411 -26.95 -11.24 18.05
C PHE A 411 -27.06 -10.41 19.32
N LEU A 412 -26.46 -9.21 19.34
CA LEU A 412 -26.41 -8.35 20.53
C LEU A 412 -27.79 -7.83 20.97
N ASN A 413 -28.70 -7.57 20.03
CA ASN A 413 -30.07 -7.17 20.34
C ASN A 413 -30.86 -8.30 21.03
N ARG A 414 -30.57 -9.56 20.69
CA ARG A 414 -31.20 -10.75 21.28
C ARG A 414 -30.52 -11.18 22.58
N PHE A 415 -29.19 -11.07 22.63
CA PHE A 415 -28.34 -11.61 23.69
C PHE A 415 -27.28 -10.58 24.13
N PRO A 416 -27.68 -9.45 24.74
CA PRO A 416 -26.77 -8.39 25.12
C PRO A 416 -25.76 -8.87 26.17
N PRO A 417 -24.50 -8.39 26.16
CA PRO A 417 -23.45 -8.91 27.04
C PRO A 417 -23.80 -8.76 28.53
N ASP A 418 -23.25 -9.65 29.36
CA ASP A 418 -23.46 -9.60 30.81
C ASP A 418 -22.76 -8.38 31.42
N ARG A 419 -23.55 -7.41 31.86
CA ARG A 419 -23.05 -6.18 32.49
C ARG A 419 -22.44 -6.42 33.87
N SER A 420 -22.79 -7.51 34.55
CA SER A 420 -22.20 -7.87 35.84
C SER A 420 -20.76 -8.37 35.70
N SER A 421 -20.38 -8.83 34.51
CA SER A 421 -19.05 -9.35 34.18
C SER A 421 -18.38 -8.46 33.14
N SER A 422 -18.31 -7.15 33.42
CA SER A 422 -17.59 -6.21 32.56
C SER A 422 -16.10 -6.57 32.55
N LEU A 423 -15.47 -6.48 31.37
CA LEU A 423 -14.03 -6.57 31.25
C LEU A 423 -13.36 -5.48 32.09
N PRO A 424 -12.19 -5.79 32.67
CA PRO A 424 -11.32 -4.79 33.30
C PRO A 424 -10.78 -3.83 32.22
N GLU A 425 -9.72 -3.09 32.56
CA GLU A 425 -8.97 -2.30 31.59
C GLU A 425 -8.54 -3.17 30.39
N LEU A 426 -9.02 -2.79 29.20
CA LEU A 426 -8.75 -3.51 27.97
C LEU A 426 -7.29 -3.28 27.59
N PHE A 427 -6.58 -4.39 27.34
CA PHE A 427 -5.18 -4.35 26.99
C PHE A 427 -4.97 -3.59 25.67
N ALA A 428 -4.01 -2.66 25.64
CA ALA A 428 -3.74 -1.89 24.44
C ALA A 428 -2.90 -2.70 23.43
N GLY A 429 -3.44 -2.88 22.23
CA GLY A 429 -2.79 -3.63 21.15
C GLY A 429 -3.65 -3.68 19.89
N SER A 430 -3.16 -4.36 18.86
CA SER A 430 -3.84 -4.58 17.59
C SER A 430 -4.11 -6.06 17.34
N TRP A 431 -4.78 -6.37 16.24
CA TRP A 431 -4.94 -7.75 15.78
C TRP A 431 -3.66 -8.43 15.29
N ILE A 432 -2.56 -7.68 15.12
CA ILE A 432 -1.25 -8.22 14.77
C ILE A 432 -0.41 -8.30 16.04
N ASP A 433 -0.08 -9.53 16.44
CA ASP A 433 0.76 -9.88 17.60
C ASP A 433 0.32 -9.27 18.95
N GLY A 434 -0.92 -8.77 19.04
CA GLY A 434 -1.44 -8.11 20.24
C GLY A 434 -0.68 -6.85 20.63
N ASN A 435 -0.04 -6.15 19.68
CA ASN A 435 0.80 -4.98 19.96
C ASN A 435 0.78 -3.96 18.79
N PHE A 436 1.59 -2.90 18.87
CA PHE A 436 1.65 -1.83 17.86
C PHE A 436 2.99 -1.73 17.09
N SER A 437 3.86 -2.73 17.19
CA SER A 437 5.20 -2.71 16.55
C SER A 437 5.15 -2.64 15.01
N THR A 438 4.02 -3.01 14.43
CA THR A 438 3.72 -2.82 13.00
C THR A 438 3.69 -1.34 12.60
N TRP A 439 3.34 -0.41 13.50
CA TRP A 439 3.20 1.02 13.15
C TRP A 439 4.14 1.96 13.91
N VAL A 440 4.86 1.49 14.92
CA VAL A 440 5.86 2.29 15.67
C VAL A 440 6.99 1.38 16.18
N GLY A 441 8.19 1.92 16.42
CA GLY A 441 9.31 1.16 16.99
C GLY A 441 10.52 1.07 16.07
N HIS A 442 10.29 0.85 14.79
CA HIS A 442 11.35 0.81 13.78
C HIS A 442 11.90 2.22 13.50
N PRO A 443 13.21 2.41 13.23
CA PRO A 443 13.78 3.73 12.93
C PRO A 443 13.02 4.48 11.83
N GLU A 444 12.68 3.82 10.72
CA GLU A 444 11.90 4.42 9.63
C GLU A 444 10.50 4.86 10.08
N LYS A 445 9.78 4.02 10.85
CA LYS A 445 8.47 4.35 11.41
C LYS A 445 8.56 5.54 12.37
N ASN A 446 9.59 5.57 13.20
CA ASN A 446 9.82 6.65 14.16
C ASN A 446 10.18 7.97 13.46
N THR A 447 10.94 7.92 12.36
CA THR A 447 11.15 9.11 11.50
C THR A 447 9.84 9.62 10.92
N ALA A 448 8.98 8.73 10.39
CA ALA A 448 7.67 9.10 9.86
C ALA A 448 6.78 9.77 10.94
N TRP A 449 6.72 9.20 12.14
CA TRP A 449 6.03 9.83 13.27
C TRP A 449 6.63 11.19 13.66
N ALA A 450 7.95 11.34 13.62
CA ALA A 450 8.59 12.63 13.91
C ALA A 450 8.20 13.71 12.90
N TYR A 451 8.13 13.36 11.60
CA TYR A 451 7.67 14.27 10.55
C TYR A 451 6.19 14.63 10.72
N LEU A 452 5.35 13.66 11.08
CA LEU A 452 3.94 13.88 11.36
C LEU A 452 3.75 14.83 12.57
N SER A 453 4.46 14.60 13.69
CA SER A 453 4.47 15.48 14.86
C SER A 453 4.88 16.91 14.51
N LYS A 454 5.98 17.08 13.77
CA LYS A 454 6.48 18.40 13.36
C LYS A 454 5.49 19.14 12.45
N THR A 455 4.84 18.41 11.54
CA THR A 455 3.82 18.96 10.63
C THR A 455 2.58 19.39 11.40
N ARG A 456 2.15 18.57 12.36
CA ARG A 456 1.01 18.83 13.23
C ARG A 456 1.20 20.07 14.11
N GLU A 457 2.40 20.23 14.67
CA GLU A 457 2.81 21.41 15.45
C GLU A 457 2.75 22.68 14.59
N ALA A 458 3.28 22.64 13.37
CA ALA A 458 3.29 23.77 12.44
C ALA A 458 1.86 24.18 12.01
N LEU A 459 0.98 23.21 11.78
CA LEU A 459 -0.42 23.46 11.46
C LEU A 459 -1.15 24.12 12.63
N SER A 460 -0.98 23.60 13.85
CA SER A 460 -1.56 24.19 15.05
C SER A 460 -1.10 25.63 15.29
N ALA A 461 0.20 25.91 15.11
CA ALA A 461 0.74 27.26 15.27
C ALA A 461 0.17 28.26 14.25
N SER A 462 -0.31 27.77 13.11
CA SER A 462 -0.85 28.59 12.02
C SER A 462 -2.38 28.70 12.04
N ALA A 463 -3.07 28.03 12.96
CA ALA A 463 -4.54 27.96 13.00
C ALA A 463 -5.22 29.32 13.23
N ASP A 464 -4.55 30.25 13.94
CA ASP A 464 -5.05 31.61 14.22
C ASP A 464 -4.52 32.67 13.23
N SER A 465 -3.83 32.25 12.17
CA SER A 465 -3.27 33.16 11.16
C SER A 465 -4.32 33.56 10.11
N ALA A 466 -4.03 34.60 9.32
CA ALA A 466 -4.91 35.11 8.25
C ALA A 466 -4.95 34.19 7.00
N VAL A 467 -4.78 32.89 7.17
CA VAL A 467 -4.88 31.89 6.08
C VAL A 467 -6.33 31.74 5.65
N GLU A 468 -6.56 31.58 4.34
CA GLU A 468 -7.89 31.37 3.79
C GLU A 468 -8.53 30.09 4.35
N HIS A 469 -9.84 30.14 4.63
CA HIS A 469 -10.57 29.06 5.29
C HIS A 469 -10.48 27.71 4.55
N ASP A 470 -10.60 27.74 3.22
CA ASP A 470 -10.53 26.53 2.38
C ASP A 470 -9.12 25.93 2.37
N ALA A 471 -8.09 26.79 2.37
CA ALA A 471 -6.69 26.36 2.45
C ALA A 471 -6.40 25.70 3.80
N LEU A 472 -6.85 26.31 4.92
CA LEU A 472 -6.72 25.73 6.24
C LEU A 472 -7.46 24.38 6.35
N THR A 473 -8.66 24.29 5.78
CA THR A 473 -9.45 23.03 5.75
C THR A 473 -8.71 21.94 4.99
N ASN A 474 -8.11 22.25 3.83
CA ASN A 474 -7.31 21.29 3.06
C ASN A 474 -5.98 20.94 3.74
N ALA A 475 -5.39 21.86 4.52
CA ALA A 475 -4.23 21.58 5.35
C ALA A 475 -4.56 20.53 6.43
N TRP A 476 -5.65 20.74 7.19
CA TRP A 476 -6.15 19.75 8.16
C TRP A 476 -6.48 18.42 7.50
N ARG A 477 -7.18 18.43 6.36
CA ARG A 477 -7.49 17.20 5.63
C ARG A 477 -6.23 16.45 5.18
N SER A 478 -5.20 17.16 4.72
CA SER A 478 -3.92 16.55 4.30
C SER A 478 -3.21 15.89 5.48
N LEU A 479 -3.21 16.54 6.64
CA LEU A 479 -2.68 15.96 7.88
C LEU A 479 -3.47 14.69 8.28
N TYR A 480 -4.80 14.76 8.32
CA TYR A 480 -5.62 13.60 8.69
C TYR A 480 -5.46 12.41 7.75
N ILE A 481 -5.19 12.65 6.46
CA ILE A 481 -4.79 11.58 5.53
C ILE A 481 -3.45 10.98 5.96
N ALA A 482 -2.45 11.80 6.29
CA ALA A 482 -1.13 11.35 6.72
C ALA A 482 -1.12 10.58 8.06
N GLU A 483 -2.18 10.69 8.85
CA GLU A 483 -2.36 9.91 10.09
C GLU A 483 -2.81 8.45 9.85
N GLY A 484 -3.21 8.11 8.62
CA GLY A 484 -3.65 6.75 8.27
C GLY A 484 -2.59 5.68 8.54
N SER A 485 -3.02 4.51 9.02
CA SER A 485 -2.11 3.41 9.38
C SER A 485 -1.32 2.86 8.20
N ASP A 486 -1.85 3.01 6.99
CA ASP A 486 -1.30 2.47 5.74
C ASP A 486 0.13 2.94 5.47
N TRP A 487 0.46 4.19 5.84
CA TRP A 487 1.79 4.74 5.57
C TRP A 487 2.86 4.04 6.40
N MET A 488 2.59 3.82 7.69
CA MET A 488 3.53 3.19 8.61
C MET A 488 3.69 1.69 8.36
N TRP A 489 2.70 1.05 7.72
CA TRP A 489 2.73 -0.36 7.36
C TRP A 489 3.93 -0.75 6.48
N TRP A 490 4.29 0.13 5.54
CA TRP A 490 5.33 -0.13 4.52
C TRP A 490 6.76 0.19 4.98
N TYR A 491 6.91 0.85 6.13
CA TYR A 491 8.22 1.15 6.71
C TYR A 491 8.77 -0.02 7.52
N GLY A 492 10.09 -0.19 7.48
CA GLY A 492 10.82 -1.30 8.10
C GLY A 492 10.92 -2.54 7.23
N ASP A 493 11.27 -3.65 7.90
CA ASP A 493 11.76 -4.86 7.23
C ASP A 493 10.69 -5.97 7.08
N THR A 494 9.48 -5.74 7.59
CA THR A 494 8.47 -6.80 7.74
C THR A 494 7.51 -6.91 6.56
N HIS A 495 7.29 -5.82 5.81
CA HIS A 495 6.36 -5.78 4.70
C HIS A 495 7.03 -5.25 3.44
N TYR A 496 6.68 -5.84 2.29
CA TYR A 496 7.25 -5.49 1.01
C TYR A 496 6.15 -5.25 -0.02
N SER A 497 6.34 -4.23 -0.84
CA SER A 497 5.54 -3.97 -2.03
C SER A 497 6.45 -3.44 -3.13
N SER A 498 6.14 -3.80 -4.38
CA SER A 498 6.77 -3.20 -5.56
C SER A 498 6.51 -1.70 -5.68
N GLN A 499 5.54 -1.17 -4.93
CA GLN A 499 5.14 0.23 -4.90
C GLN A 499 5.50 0.94 -3.58
N GLN A 500 6.37 0.37 -2.75
CA GLN A 500 6.77 0.97 -1.46
C GLN A 500 7.27 2.42 -1.58
N GLU A 501 7.93 2.76 -2.69
CA GLU A 501 8.42 4.11 -2.97
C GLU A 501 7.28 5.10 -3.16
N GLU A 502 6.19 4.66 -3.79
CA GLU A 502 5.03 5.50 -4.04
C GLU A 502 4.23 5.74 -2.75
N PHE A 503 4.14 4.75 -1.85
CA PHE A 503 3.55 4.94 -0.52
C PHE A 503 4.33 5.97 0.30
N ASP A 504 5.67 5.87 0.33
CA ASP A 504 6.52 6.85 1.00
C ASP A 504 6.37 8.26 0.38
N ARG A 505 6.34 8.35 -0.95
CA ARG A 505 6.14 9.60 -1.67
C ARG A 505 4.79 10.24 -1.34
N LEU A 506 3.71 9.46 -1.32
CA LEU A 506 2.37 9.94 -0.99
C LEU A 506 2.30 10.44 0.45
N PHE A 507 2.81 9.68 1.42
CA PHE A 507 2.88 10.10 2.82
C PHE A 507 3.59 11.46 2.97
N ARG A 508 4.80 11.59 2.42
CA ARG A 508 5.55 12.85 2.46
C ARG A 508 4.85 13.98 1.70
N THR A 509 4.16 13.66 0.61
CA THR A 509 3.36 14.64 -0.17
C THR A 509 2.21 15.20 0.67
N HIS A 510 1.50 14.37 1.43
CA HIS A 510 0.45 14.83 2.33
C HIS A 510 0.98 15.77 3.41
N LEU A 511 2.13 15.44 4.03
CA LEU A 511 2.79 16.32 4.98
C LEU A 511 3.23 17.65 4.32
N ALA A 512 3.88 17.59 3.17
CA ALA A 512 4.34 18.77 2.44
C ALA A 512 3.16 19.66 2.00
N ASN A 513 2.01 19.07 1.67
CA ASN A 513 0.81 19.81 1.31
C ASN A 513 0.25 20.62 2.47
N VAL A 514 0.40 20.18 3.73
CA VAL A 514 0.03 21.00 4.90
C VAL A 514 0.76 22.34 4.85
N TYR A 515 2.08 22.33 4.71
CA TYR A 515 2.89 23.56 4.59
C TYR A 515 2.49 24.41 3.38
N ARG A 516 2.31 23.78 2.22
CA ARG A 516 1.93 24.48 0.98
C ARG A 516 0.58 25.19 1.10
N PHE A 517 -0.42 24.54 1.72
CA PHE A 517 -1.73 25.15 1.96
C PHE A 517 -1.65 26.30 2.99
N LEU A 518 -0.72 26.24 3.94
CA LEU A 518 -0.44 27.35 4.86
C LEU A 518 0.40 28.47 4.23
N GLY A 519 0.77 28.36 2.95
CA GLY A 519 1.65 29.33 2.28
C GLY A 519 3.11 29.30 2.76
N GLN A 520 3.53 28.19 3.38
CA GLN A 520 4.88 27.99 3.93
C GLN A 520 5.68 27.04 3.03
N PRO A 521 7.01 27.22 2.91
CA PRO A 521 7.86 26.23 2.26
C PRO A 521 7.88 24.92 3.08
N PRO A 522 7.64 23.76 2.46
CA PRO A 522 7.83 22.47 3.13
C PRO A 522 9.28 22.31 3.63
N PRO A 523 9.51 21.63 4.76
CA PRO A 523 10.86 21.27 5.21
C PRO A 523 11.58 20.37 4.19
N ASP A 524 12.86 20.64 3.92
CA ASP A 524 13.71 19.90 2.96
C ASP A 524 13.77 18.38 3.22
N GLU A 525 13.63 17.96 4.48
CA GLU A 525 13.61 16.54 4.86
C GLU A 525 12.44 15.77 4.21
N LEU A 526 11.34 16.45 3.88
CA LEU A 526 10.19 15.83 3.20
C LEU A 526 10.46 15.55 1.72
N ASP A 527 11.53 16.10 1.13
CA ASP A 527 11.94 15.78 -0.25
C ASP A 527 12.82 14.51 -0.32
N THR A 528 13.25 14.00 0.84
CA THR A 528 14.06 12.78 0.93
C THR A 528 13.20 11.60 1.40
N PRO A 529 13.28 10.42 0.75
CA PRO A 529 12.57 9.23 1.24
C PRO A 529 12.98 8.82 2.63
N ILE A 530 12.00 8.38 3.42
CA ILE A 530 12.25 7.87 4.76
C ILE A 530 12.94 6.50 4.70
N LYS A 531 12.46 5.64 3.79
CA LYS A 531 13.13 4.39 3.43
C LYS A 531 14.14 4.70 2.33
N PRO A 532 15.45 4.61 2.58
CA PRO A 532 16.43 4.89 1.55
C PRO A 532 16.22 3.94 0.37
N VAL A 533 15.97 4.49 -0.81
CA VAL A 533 15.92 3.70 -2.04
C VAL A 533 17.33 3.18 -2.30
N THR A 534 17.54 1.90 -1.99
CA THR A 534 18.80 1.22 -2.25
C THR A 534 18.71 0.54 -3.60
N SER A 535 19.07 1.27 -4.66
CA SER A 535 19.32 0.63 -5.96
C SER A 535 20.65 -0.13 -5.88
N ALA A 536 20.56 -1.46 -5.80
CA ALA A 536 21.70 -2.34 -6.00
C ALA A 536 22.18 -2.25 -7.47
N PRO A 537 23.48 -2.43 -7.74
CA PRO A 537 23.98 -2.40 -9.09
C PRO A 537 23.37 -3.52 -9.94
N SER A 538 23.18 -3.29 -11.23
CA SER A 538 22.65 -4.32 -12.15
C SER A 538 23.61 -5.51 -12.29
N CYS A 539 24.92 -5.26 -12.12
CA CYS A 539 25.95 -6.26 -11.83
C CYS A 539 27.13 -5.61 -11.10
N GLU A 540 27.82 -6.36 -10.26
CA GLU A 540 29.03 -5.91 -9.55
C GLU A 540 30.30 -6.11 -10.41
N PRO A 541 31.40 -5.37 -10.14
CA PRO A 541 32.67 -5.59 -10.82
C PRO A 541 33.20 -7.00 -10.54
N THR A 542 33.60 -7.71 -11.59
CA THR A 542 34.03 -9.11 -11.51
C THR A 542 35.55 -9.29 -11.52
N ALA A 543 36.31 -8.22 -11.78
CA ALA A 543 37.78 -8.19 -11.73
C ALA A 543 38.29 -6.75 -11.58
N ILE A 544 39.61 -6.59 -11.37
CA ILE A 544 40.30 -5.30 -11.40
C ILE A 544 40.27 -4.72 -12.83
N ILE A 545 40.05 -3.41 -12.96
CA ILE A 545 40.11 -2.69 -14.24
C ILE A 545 41.03 -1.47 -14.15
N THR A 546 41.79 -1.20 -15.21
CA THR A 546 42.62 0.01 -15.35
C THR A 546 42.31 0.66 -16.70
N PRO A 547 41.15 1.33 -16.86
CA PRO A 547 40.75 1.95 -18.12
C PRO A 547 41.65 3.14 -18.48
N HIS A 548 41.83 3.37 -19.78
CA HIS A 548 42.50 4.56 -20.30
C HIS A 548 41.49 5.71 -20.37
N ILE A 549 41.68 6.74 -19.54
CA ILE A 549 40.73 7.86 -19.41
C ILE A 549 40.92 8.84 -20.57
N ASP A 550 40.17 8.64 -21.66
CA ASP A 550 40.23 9.48 -22.87
C ASP A 550 38.85 9.98 -23.35
N GLY A 551 37.77 9.59 -22.66
CA GLY A 551 36.41 10.07 -22.95
C GLY A 551 35.76 9.33 -24.12
N ARG A 552 36.36 8.23 -24.58
CA ARG A 552 35.83 7.32 -25.59
C ARG A 552 36.01 5.87 -25.13
N GLN A 553 35.16 4.97 -25.64
CA GLN A 553 35.46 3.55 -25.53
C GLN A 553 36.44 3.17 -26.64
N THR A 554 37.73 3.18 -26.32
CA THR A 554 38.81 2.94 -27.28
C THR A 554 38.97 1.45 -27.54
N THR A 555 38.75 0.60 -26.53
CA THR A 555 38.66 -0.86 -26.69
C THR A 555 37.47 -1.45 -25.94
N TYR A 556 36.93 -2.56 -26.44
CA TYR A 556 35.83 -3.28 -25.77
C TYR A 556 36.22 -3.76 -24.35
N TYR A 557 37.49 -4.06 -24.12
CA TYR A 557 37.98 -4.71 -22.89
C TYR A 557 38.15 -3.78 -21.69
N GLU A 558 38.25 -2.45 -21.90
CA GLU A 558 38.53 -1.46 -20.85
C GLU A 558 37.53 -1.49 -19.68
N TRP A 559 36.27 -1.76 -19.97
CA TRP A 559 35.17 -1.76 -19.00
C TRP A 559 34.48 -3.13 -18.88
N LEU A 560 35.06 -4.19 -19.44
CA LEU A 560 34.44 -5.51 -19.54
C LEU A 560 34.10 -6.12 -18.17
N TYR A 561 34.96 -5.91 -17.18
CA TYR A 561 34.81 -6.44 -15.82
C TYR A 561 34.26 -5.41 -14.82
N ALA A 562 33.79 -4.27 -15.32
CA ALA A 562 33.22 -3.22 -14.50
C ALA A 562 31.83 -3.61 -13.98
N GLY A 563 31.48 -3.11 -12.80
CA GLY A 563 30.10 -3.09 -12.34
C GLY A 563 29.28 -2.13 -13.20
N ARG A 564 27.99 -2.43 -13.36
CA ARG A 564 27.10 -1.68 -14.24
C ARG A 564 25.79 -1.37 -13.54
N ILE A 565 25.30 -0.16 -13.75
CA ILE A 565 24.01 0.32 -13.29
C ILE A 565 23.26 0.87 -14.48
N ASP A 566 22.10 0.26 -14.75
CA ASP A 566 21.17 0.73 -15.76
C ASP A 566 20.35 1.92 -15.22
N LEU A 567 20.72 3.14 -15.63
CA LEU A 567 20.10 4.37 -15.12
C LEU A 567 18.66 4.53 -15.62
N HIS A 568 18.23 3.79 -16.65
CA HIS A 568 16.85 3.79 -17.11
C HIS A 568 15.88 3.25 -16.06
N LYS A 569 16.33 2.33 -15.19
CA LYS A 569 15.50 1.74 -14.13
C LYS A 569 15.35 2.65 -12.91
N HIS A 570 16.10 3.75 -12.87
CA HIS A 570 16.21 4.64 -11.71
C HIS A 570 15.84 6.09 -12.06
N TYR A 571 15.23 6.28 -13.23
CA TYR A 571 14.68 7.55 -13.70
C TYR A 571 13.23 7.69 -13.24
N GLY A 572 12.89 8.80 -12.59
CA GLY A 572 11.54 9.03 -12.08
C GLY A 572 10.53 9.19 -13.22
N ALA A 573 9.35 8.57 -13.10
CA ALA A 573 8.28 8.59 -14.10
C ALA A 573 7.70 9.99 -14.42
N LEU A 574 8.14 11.04 -13.73
CA LEU A 574 7.62 12.41 -13.83
C LEU A 574 8.44 13.37 -14.71
N HIS A 575 9.61 12.98 -15.21
CA HIS A 575 10.42 13.86 -16.06
C HIS A 575 10.01 13.71 -17.54
N ARG A 576 9.27 14.71 -18.06
CA ARG A 576 8.72 14.75 -19.43
C ARG A 576 9.76 15.11 -20.52
N GLY A 577 11.03 14.73 -20.35
CA GLY A 577 12.13 15.00 -21.29
C GLY A 577 12.86 13.71 -21.68
N GLY A 578 13.53 13.70 -22.84
CA GLY A 578 14.43 12.59 -23.19
C GLY A 578 15.55 12.46 -22.16
N GLN A 579 15.85 11.23 -21.76
CA GLN A 579 16.86 10.93 -20.75
C GLN A 579 18.29 11.14 -21.30
N LEU A 580 19.11 11.92 -20.61
CA LEU A 580 20.47 12.30 -21.04
C LEU A 580 21.54 11.32 -20.55
N CYS A 581 21.36 10.67 -19.41
CA CYS A 581 22.30 9.67 -18.87
C CYS A 581 21.72 8.25 -18.92
N HIS A 582 22.47 7.29 -19.45
CA HIS A 582 21.94 5.94 -19.74
C HIS A 582 22.49 4.84 -18.84
N THR A 583 23.80 4.78 -18.67
CA THR A 583 24.45 3.69 -17.93
C THR A 583 25.65 4.23 -17.17
N LEU A 584 25.74 3.83 -15.90
CA LEU A 584 26.89 4.08 -15.06
C LEU A 584 27.68 2.80 -14.93
N TYR A 585 28.94 2.85 -15.33
CA TYR A 585 29.95 1.83 -15.06
C TYR A 585 30.84 2.26 -13.91
N TYR A 586 31.25 1.30 -13.09
CA TYR A 586 32.21 1.54 -12.02
C TYR A 586 33.18 0.37 -11.86
N GLY A 587 34.40 0.67 -11.42
CA GLY A 587 35.41 -0.34 -11.15
C GLY A 587 36.63 0.28 -10.47
N PHE A 588 37.70 -0.47 -10.31
CA PHE A 588 38.86 -0.01 -9.53
C PHE A 588 40.12 -0.79 -9.89
N ASP A 589 41.26 -0.20 -9.54
CA ASP A 589 42.55 -0.87 -9.42
C ASP A 589 43.21 -0.61 -8.06
N ALA A 590 44.49 -0.94 -7.93
CA ALA A 590 45.26 -0.76 -6.70
C ALA A 590 45.34 0.72 -6.24
N THR A 591 45.14 1.68 -7.16
CA THR A 591 45.44 3.09 -6.96
C THR A 591 44.25 4.01 -7.18
N HIS A 592 43.30 3.65 -8.05
CA HIS A 592 42.17 4.48 -8.45
C HIS A 592 40.84 3.72 -8.41
N PHE A 593 39.77 4.48 -8.18
CA PHE A 593 38.38 4.07 -8.41
C PHE A 593 37.87 4.80 -9.66
N TYR A 594 37.15 4.10 -10.51
CA TYR A 594 36.78 4.57 -11.84
C TYR A 594 35.27 4.65 -11.99
N PHE A 595 34.80 5.73 -12.59
CA PHE A 595 33.45 5.89 -13.11
C PHE A 595 33.48 6.11 -14.61
N ARG A 596 32.52 5.49 -15.29
CA ARG A 596 32.15 5.87 -16.65
C ARG A 596 30.65 6.12 -16.71
N LEU A 597 30.27 7.26 -17.25
CA LEU A 597 28.87 7.63 -17.44
C LEU A 597 28.61 7.77 -18.95
N ASP A 598 27.74 6.92 -19.46
CA ASP A 598 27.27 7.00 -20.84
C ASP A 598 26.21 8.10 -20.92
N VAL A 599 26.50 9.15 -21.69
CA VAL A 599 25.63 10.31 -21.89
C VAL A 599 25.28 10.49 -23.37
N GLU A 600 24.10 11.03 -23.65
CA GLU A 600 23.69 11.42 -25.00
C GLU A 600 24.39 12.72 -25.42
N ALA A 601 25.68 12.62 -25.79
CA ALA A 601 26.54 13.76 -26.12
C ALA A 601 25.92 14.69 -27.19
N SER A 602 25.12 14.12 -28.12
CA SER A 602 24.42 14.87 -29.17
C SER A 602 23.40 15.88 -28.64
N GLN A 603 22.81 15.62 -27.48
CA GLN A 603 21.84 16.49 -26.79
C GLN A 603 22.50 17.44 -25.79
N LEU A 604 23.73 17.14 -25.38
CA LEU A 604 24.56 18.00 -24.52
C LEU A 604 25.30 19.10 -25.27
N THR A 605 25.68 18.82 -26.52
CA THR A 605 26.44 19.76 -27.37
C THR A 605 25.75 21.12 -27.60
N PRO A 606 24.40 21.23 -27.69
CA PRO A 606 23.70 22.52 -27.80
C PRO A 606 23.64 23.33 -26.50
N LEU A 607 23.92 22.71 -25.34
CA LEU A 607 23.84 23.37 -24.03
C LEU A 607 25.20 24.04 -23.74
N ASN A 608 25.25 25.37 -23.87
CA ASN A 608 26.49 26.13 -23.67
C ASN A 608 27.02 26.08 -22.23
N ILE A 609 26.18 25.72 -21.25
CA ILE A 609 26.56 25.63 -19.84
C ILE A 609 25.85 24.43 -19.20
N TRP A 610 26.62 23.44 -18.74
CA TRP A 610 26.08 22.31 -17.97
C TRP A 610 27.10 21.80 -16.96
N SER A 611 26.63 21.09 -15.94
CA SER A 611 27.50 20.39 -14.99
C SER A 611 26.95 19.03 -14.61
N ILE A 612 27.84 18.06 -14.37
CA ILE A 612 27.51 16.76 -13.81
C ILE A 612 28.22 16.66 -12.47
N GLN A 613 27.43 16.65 -11.40
CA GLN A 613 27.88 16.56 -10.03
C GLN A 613 27.80 15.12 -9.53
N PHE A 614 28.89 14.64 -8.94
CA PHE A 614 28.96 13.36 -8.26
C PHE A 614 29.06 13.61 -6.76
N VAL A 615 28.09 13.12 -5.99
CA VAL A 615 28.07 13.21 -4.52
C VAL A 615 28.30 11.84 -3.93
N LEU A 616 29.34 11.72 -3.13
CA LEU A 616 29.75 10.49 -2.44
C LEU A 616 29.39 10.66 -0.95
N ALA A 617 28.12 10.40 -0.64
CA ALA A 617 27.48 10.82 0.61
C ALA A 617 28.20 10.27 1.86
N ASP A 618 28.56 8.99 1.84
CA ASP A 618 29.22 8.30 2.97
C ASP A 618 30.62 8.85 3.29
N ARG A 619 31.22 9.59 2.35
CA ARG A 619 32.56 10.17 2.48
C ARG A 619 32.53 11.68 2.66
N HIS A 620 31.36 12.30 2.63
CA HIS A 620 31.21 13.75 2.61
C HIS A 620 32.10 14.41 1.54
N ARG A 621 32.20 13.75 0.38
CA ARG A 621 32.98 14.19 -0.77
C ARG A 621 32.04 14.44 -1.94
N GLN A 622 32.35 15.45 -2.75
CA GLN A 622 31.69 15.70 -4.01
C GLN A 622 32.68 16.29 -5.00
N PHE A 623 32.39 16.13 -6.28
CA PHE A 623 33.10 16.79 -7.37
C PHE A 623 32.15 17.03 -8.53
N SER A 624 32.51 17.93 -9.43
CA SER A 624 31.71 18.28 -10.60
C SER A 624 32.58 18.42 -11.85
N ILE A 625 32.08 17.90 -12.96
CA ILE A 625 32.61 18.17 -14.30
C ILE A 625 31.70 19.20 -14.95
N GLN A 626 32.25 20.34 -15.36
CA GLN A 626 31.51 21.50 -15.81
C GLN A 626 31.92 21.89 -17.23
N HIS A 627 30.95 22.19 -18.08
CA HIS A 627 31.16 22.81 -19.38
C HIS A 627 30.80 24.29 -19.29
N THR A 628 31.77 25.16 -19.53
CA THR A 628 31.60 26.61 -19.57
C THR A 628 32.03 27.14 -20.95
N PRO A 629 31.76 28.43 -21.27
CA PRO A 629 32.23 29.03 -22.52
C PRO A 629 33.76 28.95 -22.74
N GLU A 630 34.53 28.80 -21.66
CA GLU A 630 35.99 28.69 -21.66
C GLU A 630 36.48 27.24 -21.85
N GLY A 631 35.58 26.27 -21.82
CA GLY A 631 35.85 24.84 -22.01
C GLY A 631 35.36 23.97 -20.85
N LEU A 632 35.79 22.70 -20.85
CA LEU A 632 35.49 21.76 -19.78
C LEU A 632 36.45 21.93 -18.61
N THR A 633 35.93 21.92 -17.38
CA THR A 633 36.71 22.07 -16.14
C THR A 633 36.19 21.14 -15.04
N THR A 634 36.98 20.99 -13.97
CA THR A 634 36.62 20.25 -12.75
C THR A 634 36.99 21.07 -11.53
N ASP A 635 36.26 20.89 -10.43
CA ASP A 635 36.53 21.52 -9.13
C ASP A 635 37.58 20.78 -8.29
N VAL A 636 38.01 19.59 -8.72
CA VAL A 636 39.03 18.77 -8.03
C VAL A 636 40.18 18.43 -8.97
N ALA A 637 41.36 18.99 -8.70
CA ALA A 637 42.54 18.88 -9.57
C ALA A 637 43.19 17.48 -9.56
N GLU A 638 42.97 16.70 -8.51
CA GLU A 638 43.54 15.36 -8.34
C GLU A 638 42.82 14.29 -9.17
N LEU A 639 41.69 14.61 -9.81
CA LEU A 639 40.93 13.68 -10.63
C LEU A 639 41.52 13.57 -12.03
N ARG A 640 41.61 12.33 -12.53
CA ARG A 640 41.80 12.09 -13.96
C ARG A 640 40.41 12.05 -14.60
N TRP A 641 40.15 12.84 -15.61
CA TRP A 641 38.85 12.81 -16.29
C TRP A 641 39.00 13.15 -17.77
N ALA A 642 38.07 12.66 -18.57
CA ALA A 642 37.97 12.98 -19.97
C ALA A 642 36.51 12.88 -20.43
N PHE A 643 36.14 13.73 -21.38
CA PHE A 643 34.79 13.79 -21.93
C PHE A 643 34.83 14.03 -23.43
N GLU A 644 34.36 13.06 -24.20
CA GLU A 644 34.21 13.22 -25.65
C GLU A 644 32.92 12.59 -26.19
N ARG A 645 32.74 11.27 -26.00
CA ARG A 645 31.47 10.57 -26.25
C ARG A 645 30.84 10.06 -24.96
N ILE A 646 31.69 9.70 -24.00
CA ILE A 646 31.33 9.25 -22.66
C ILE A 646 32.09 10.12 -21.66
N LEU A 647 31.60 10.20 -20.42
CA LEU A 647 32.35 10.78 -19.33
C LEU A 647 33.11 9.69 -18.59
N GLU A 648 34.43 9.83 -18.47
CA GLU A 648 35.26 8.93 -17.68
C GLU A 648 35.96 9.72 -16.57
N VAL A 649 36.00 9.14 -15.37
CA VAL A 649 36.63 9.74 -14.18
C VAL A 649 37.40 8.67 -13.41
N GLY A 650 38.69 8.91 -13.18
CA GLY A 650 39.56 8.16 -12.28
C GLY A 650 39.86 8.97 -11.02
N ILE A 651 39.43 8.43 -9.88
CA ILE A 651 39.54 9.05 -8.56
C ILE A 651 40.63 8.33 -7.76
N PRO A 652 41.67 9.03 -7.26
CA PRO A 652 42.67 8.40 -6.40
C PRO A 652 42.02 7.79 -5.16
N ARG A 653 42.32 6.52 -4.84
CA ARG A 653 41.75 5.84 -3.65
C ARG A 653 42.08 6.56 -2.34
N ALA A 654 43.24 7.19 -2.27
CA ALA A 654 43.65 8.02 -1.14
C ALA A 654 42.72 9.21 -0.89
N TRP A 655 42.13 9.77 -1.95
CA TRP A 655 41.17 10.88 -1.86
C TRP A 655 39.82 10.44 -1.26
N LEU A 656 39.43 9.19 -1.55
CA LEU A 656 38.20 8.56 -1.06
C LEU A 656 38.33 7.93 0.34
N MET A 657 39.56 7.75 0.84
CA MET A 657 39.86 7.11 2.13
C MET A 657 39.22 5.71 2.29
N LEU A 658 39.18 4.92 1.21
CA LEU A 658 38.48 3.63 1.16
C LEU A 658 39.32 2.49 1.73
N LYS A 659 38.68 1.59 2.49
CA LYS A 659 39.22 0.29 2.89
C LYS A 659 38.58 -0.84 2.05
N PRO A 660 39.26 -1.99 1.87
CA PRO A 660 38.66 -3.16 1.23
C PRO A 660 37.37 -3.59 1.95
N GLY A 661 36.30 -3.86 1.19
CA GLY A 661 34.99 -4.24 1.74
C GLY A 661 34.10 -3.06 2.17
N ASP A 662 34.55 -1.83 2.02
CA ASP A 662 33.72 -0.64 2.24
C ASP A 662 32.59 -0.55 1.20
N LEU A 663 31.54 0.20 1.53
CA LEU A 663 30.47 0.53 0.61
C LEU A 663 30.52 2.03 0.29
N LEU A 664 30.20 2.38 -0.96
CA LEU A 664 30.21 3.76 -1.44
C LEU A 664 28.82 4.14 -1.97
N THR A 665 28.16 5.09 -1.33
CA THR A 665 26.89 5.65 -1.80
C THR A 665 27.13 6.82 -2.74
N LEU A 666 26.75 6.65 -4.01
CA LEU A 666 26.91 7.63 -5.08
C LEU A 666 25.57 8.26 -5.49
N GLN A 667 25.55 9.58 -5.66
CA GLN A 667 24.49 10.30 -6.35
C GLN A 667 25.08 11.04 -7.54
N ILE A 668 24.34 11.10 -8.64
CA ILE A 668 24.72 11.86 -9.83
C ILE A 668 23.61 12.87 -10.11
N THR A 669 23.94 14.15 -10.18
CA THR A 669 22.99 15.20 -10.55
C THR A 669 23.53 15.99 -11.73
N MET A 670 22.70 16.15 -12.75
CA MET A 670 23.01 16.92 -13.95
C MET A 670 22.29 18.26 -13.89
N PHE A 671 22.99 19.34 -14.18
CA PHE A 671 22.47 20.71 -14.18
C PHE A 671 22.66 21.39 -15.52
N HIS A 672 21.74 22.27 -15.87
CA HIS A 672 21.91 23.30 -16.90
C HIS A 672 21.99 24.66 -16.20
N GLY A 673 23.18 25.26 -16.17
CA GLY A 673 23.45 26.39 -15.26
C GLY A 673 23.24 25.99 -13.80
N THR A 674 22.24 26.58 -13.14
CA THR A 674 21.85 26.29 -11.75
C THR A 674 20.65 25.35 -11.63
N ASP A 675 19.98 25.04 -12.74
CA ASP A 675 18.74 24.28 -12.73
C ASP A 675 19.02 22.77 -12.87
N PRO A 676 18.54 21.91 -11.95
CA PRO A 676 18.72 20.47 -12.05
C PRO A 676 17.87 19.90 -13.21
N LEU A 677 18.53 19.21 -14.15
CA LEU A 677 17.89 18.51 -15.26
C LEU A 677 17.53 17.07 -14.90
N GLU A 678 18.50 16.33 -14.35
CA GLU A 678 18.35 14.91 -14.03
C GLU A 678 19.06 14.59 -12.71
N ARG A 679 18.52 13.63 -11.96
CA ARG A 679 19.14 13.12 -10.73
C ARG A 679 19.04 11.60 -10.69
N TYR A 680 20.15 10.95 -10.38
CA TYR A 680 20.29 9.51 -10.34
C TYR A 680 20.88 9.00 -9.02
N PRO A 681 20.22 8.01 -8.38
CA PRO A 681 18.82 7.66 -8.59
C PRO A 681 17.90 8.88 -8.31
N ALA A 682 16.67 8.89 -8.85
CA ALA A 682 15.72 9.99 -8.63
C ALA A 682 15.58 10.35 -7.13
N GLN A 683 15.70 9.35 -6.27
CA GLN A 683 15.78 9.47 -4.82
C GLN A 683 16.80 8.48 -4.24
N GLY A 684 17.45 8.81 -3.11
CA GLY A 684 18.46 7.94 -2.48
C GLY A 684 19.86 8.06 -3.13
N GLY A 685 20.57 6.94 -3.22
CA GLY A 685 21.92 6.85 -3.82
C GLY A 685 22.28 5.43 -4.25
N PHE A 686 23.10 5.26 -5.27
CA PHE A 686 23.62 3.97 -5.71
C PHE A 686 24.59 3.41 -4.67
N ARG A 687 24.33 2.20 -4.16
CA ARG A 687 25.26 1.51 -3.26
C ARG A 687 26.25 0.69 -4.07
N LEU A 688 27.49 1.14 -4.10
CA LEU A 688 28.58 0.49 -4.83
C LEU A 688 29.45 -0.28 -3.83
N PRO A 689 29.34 -1.63 -3.78
CA PRO A 689 30.25 -2.42 -2.97
C PRO A 689 31.67 -2.29 -3.53
N LEU A 690 32.63 -1.97 -2.67
CA LEU A 690 34.04 -2.13 -3.00
C LEU A 690 34.40 -3.56 -2.69
N PRO A 691 34.78 -4.35 -3.68
CA PRO A 691 35.06 -5.74 -3.40
C PRO A 691 36.38 -5.90 -2.66
N ARG A 692 36.53 -7.06 -2.00
CA ARG A 692 37.68 -7.41 -1.16
C ARG A 692 38.92 -7.65 -2.04
N GLU A 693 40.13 -7.62 -1.47
CA GLU A 693 41.38 -7.78 -2.23
C GLU A 693 41.52 -9.14 -2.98
N ASP A 694 40.56 -10.05 -2.84
CA ASP A 694 40.53 -11.43 -3.34
C ASP A 694 39.48 -11.71 -4.45
N VAL A 695 38.99 -10.68 -5.18
CA VAL A 695 38.01 -10.85 -6.29
C VAL A 695 38.40 -11.93 -7.30
N GLU A 696 39.68 -12.03 -7.63
CA GLU A 696 40.18 -13.04 -8.59
C GLU A 696 40.21 -14.46 -8.01
N ALA A 697 40.28 -14.62 -6.68
CA ALA A 697 40.35 -15.94 -6.03
C ALA A 697 38.96 -16.55 -5.77
N SER A 698 37.91 -15.72 -5.67
CA SER A 698 36.54 -16.17 -5.38
C SER A 698 35.73 -16.57 -6.62
N THR A 699 36.18 -16.20 -7.83
CA THR A 699 35.52 -16.51 -9.12
C THR A 699 36.06 -17.76 -9.81
N TRP A 700 37.07 -18.43 -9.23
CA TRP A 700 37.72 -19.64 -9.78
C TRP A 700 37.48 -20.92 -8.96
N SER A 701 36.35 -21.05 -8.25
CA SER A 701 35.89 -22.36 -7.79
C SER A 701 34.87 -22.92 -8.79
N VAL A 702 35.31 -23.85 -9.63
CA VAL A 702 34.48 -24.67 -10.53
C VAL A 702 33.55 -25.58 -9.74
#